data_AF-A0A2A7U8F5-F1
#
_entry.id   AF-A0A2A7U8F5-F1
#
_cell.length_a   1.000
_cell.length_b   1.000
_cell.length_c   1.000
_cell.angle_alpha   90.00
_cell.angle_beta   90.00
_cell.angle_gamma   90.00
#
_symmetry.space_group_name_H-M   'P 1'
#
loop_
_entity.id
_entity.type
_entity.pdbx_description
1 polymer ?
#
loop_
_entity_poly.entity_id
_entity_poly.type
_entity_poly.pdbx_seq_one_letter_code
_entity_poly.pdbx_strand_id
1 'polypeptide(L)'
;MTTPDQQPATYPWRAAPSHLKTRRQLRDAGLSPGGQDVAALMVRQRRGRRLVAHLFDIALARPKRVPSPGQLAAIEKATRTHQLRAAERRGYTATDLHTPTDLGLTWSETPTLQEETTMSTNGSTTGQVRPQGLGQRRAWLHALVATNQARDRRTRLDTDLDHAARAGGEVEAGYLAGLRRDLDAAETRLSAVRGIGDPYTDTALLADALYWSPGSDTAARLAEQITSGLAAEWGVHVDPESWQVSIDPGFDAATAQTTAETSAMRAREAAIVDVVSGLALPDHTAAAVDQAVQAWAEATPAGSNDLATRREQLRGELAGVRCADTDRALIEFTVDYLTDHTAGVDLLDTPVLVDPGQEVRGRIPRLLERFTEGRIAPAQVAEEIAVMTDADQQAVREVGAATVHELEQIGFQVWPGWADRDQVFEQLHEYATEAREHHSDIDYLATQDLTDDERENLGVSDDIGARIERMTAARTELLDTATTSKGLTAAERHHLTAVIRDIDTGTINSESELPELMWVDERSKAAVDEKRSYEPGRRLSKAVTQEVTRLLSDAGVDLSHRDHGKLASSVSAIGSTLDSVAYGGSLLGLDSDREEFLTRRTRLGQHLRDTRIGPEAMTTIREVVDGHARDAGQAGQAAIERRGRWKDRITAIAAARDDAIAQRQAATAGHSTRPRACTTSPAITTQATGPTRPPRIRHLHGEEIGR
;
A
#
# COMPACT_ATOMS: atom_id res chain seq x y z
N MET A 1 -39.57 -30.16 -18.87
CA MET A 1 -39.33 -30.14 -17.41
C MET A 1 -37.83 -30.07 -17.22
N THR A 2 -37.32 -28.85 -17.09
CA THR A 2 -35.90 -28.52 -16.97
C THR A 2 -35.60 -28.43 -15.48
N THR A 3 -34.81 -29.36 -14.95
CA THR A 3 -34.40 -29.35 -13.55
C THR A 3 -33.42 -28.19 -13.31
N PRO A 4 -33.57 -27.41 -12.23
CA PRO A 4 -32.68 -26.28 -11.96
C PRO A 4 -31.31 -26.77 -11.45
N ASP A 5 -30.27 -26.08 -11.90
CA ASP A 5 -29.08 -25.72 -11.11
C ASP A 5 -28.31 -26.86 -10.41
N GLN A 6 -27.73 -27.79 -11.18
CA GLN A 6 -26.56 -28.55 -10.72
C GLN A 6 -25.30 -27.94 -11.32
N GLN A 7 -24.54 -27.25 -10.48
CA GLN A 7 -23.18 -26.81 -10.79
C GLN A 7 -22.36 -28.03 -11.26
N PRO A 8 -21.70 -27.98 -12.43
CA PRO A 8 -20.94 -29.11 -12.95
C PRO A 8 -19.83 -29.50 -11.98
N ALA A 9 -19.68 -30.80 -11.72
CA ALA A 9 -18.67 -31.32 -10.82
C ALA A 9 -17.27 -30.80 -11.21
N THR A 10 -16.47 -30.40 -10.22
CA THR A 10 -15.13 -29.86 -10.44
C THR A 10 -14.07 -30.85 -9.97
N TYR A 11 -13.13 -31.18 -10.87
CA TYR A 11 -12.00 -32.07 -10.59
C TYR A 11 -10.69 -31.30 -10.51
N PRO A 12 -9.76 -31.68 -9.61
CA PRO A 12 -8.38 -31.23 -9.66
C PRO A 12 -7.70 -31.60 -10.98
N TRP A 13 -6.67 -30.85 -11.37
CA TRP A 13 -5.91 -31.11 -12.59
C TRP A 13 -5.38 -32.55 -12.65
N ARG A 14 -5.64 -33.26 -13.77
CA ARG A 14 -5.31 -34.69 -13.98
C ARG A 14 -6.06 -35.69 -13.08
N ALA A 15 -7.06 -35.26 -12.32
CA ALA A 15 -7.88 -36.15 -11.47
C ALA A 15 -9.26 -36.47 -12.06
N ALA A 16 -9.53 -36.06 -13.31
CA ALA A 16 -10.80 -36.35 -13.97
C ALA A 16 -10.95 -37.85 -14.27
N PRO A 17 -12.13 -38.46 -14.01
CA PRO A 17 -12.45 -39.82 -14.41
C PRO A 17 -12.22 -40.08 -15.91
N SER A 18 -11.84 -41.31 -16.26
CA SER A 18 -11.41 -41.67 -17.63
C SER A 18 -12.47 -41.50 -18.72
N HIS A 19 -13.76 -41.54 -18.36
CA HIS A 19 -14.90 -41.33 -19.26
C HIS A 19 -15.12 -39.85 -19.64
N LEU A 20 -14.50 -38.92 -18.91
CA LEU A 20 -14.55 -37.50 -19.18
C LEU A 20 -13.32 -37.05 -19.98
N LYS A 21 -13.55 -36.40 -21.12
CA LYS A 21 -12.49 -35.95 -22.04
C LYS A 21 -12.64 -34.49 -22.42
N THR A 22 -11.52 -33.82 -22.64
CA THR A 22 -11.49 -32.46 -23.20
C THR A 22 -11.83 -32.47 -24.69
N ARG A 23 -12.24 -31.31 -25.25
CA ARG A 23 -12.48 -31.18 -26.71
C ARG A 23 -11.29 -31.59 -27.56
N ARG A 24 -10.07 -31.34 -27.10
CA ARG A 24 -8.83 -31.74 -27.79
C ARG A 24 -8.67 -33.25 -27.80
N GLN A 25 -8.84 -33.90 -26.65
CA GLN A 25 -8.76 -35.37 -26.55
C GLN A 25 -9.85 -36.08 -27.37
N LEU A 26 -11.06 -35.51 -27.44
CA LEU A 26 -12.11 -36.04 -28.34
C LEU A 26 -11.71 -35.88 -29.81
N ARG A 27 -11.15 -34.72 -30.20
CA ARG A 27 -10.70 -34.47 -31.57
C ARG A 27 -9.59 -35.44 -32.00
N ASP A 28 -8.64 -35.71 -31.12
CA ASP A 28 -7.54 -36.66 -31.37
C ASP A 28 -8.07 -38.10 -31.52
N ALA A 29 -9.21 -38.41 -30.88
CA ALA A 29 -9.95 -39.67 -31.04
C ALA A 29 -10.94 -39.67 -32.22
N GLY A 30 -10.96 -38.64 -33.08
CA GLY A 30 -11.90 -38.53 -34.20
C GLY A 30 -13.36 -38.25 -33.81
N LEU A 31 -13.59 -37.83 -32.57
CA LEU A 31 -14.90 -37.55 -31.98
C LEU A 31 -15.14 -36.04 -31.82
N SER A 32 -16.40 -35.70 -31.60
CA SER A 32 -16.88 -34.36 -31.29
C SER A 32 -17.82 -34.41 -30.09
N PRO A 33 -17.99 -33.32 -29.31
CA PRO A 33 -18.88 -33.30 -28.15
C PRO A 33 -20.35 -33.63 -28.44
N GLY A 34 -20.78 -33.64 -29.70
CA GLY A 34 -22.13 -34.11 -30.07
C GLY A 34 -23.28 -33.18 -29.67
N GLY A 35 -22.97 -31.95 -29.25
CA GLY A 35 -23.96 -30.97 -28.77
C GLY A 35 -24.36 -31.13 -27.30
N GLN A 36 -23.64 -31.96 -26.53
CA GLN A 36 -23.85 -32.11 -25.10
C GLN A 36 -23.35 -30.86 -24.33
N ASP A 37 -23.99 -30.57 -23.19
CA ASP A 37 -23.54 -29.55 -22.24
C ASP A 37 -22.25 -29.97 -21.52
N VAL A 38 -21.59 -29.04 -20.85
CA VAL A 38 -20.35 -29.32 -20.12
C VAL A 38 -20.64 -30.24 -18.93
N ALA A 39 -20.13 -31.47 -18.98
CA ALA A 39 -20.40 -32.48 -17.95
C ALA A 39 -19.62 -32.22 -16.65
N ALA A 40 -18.40 -31.65 -16.76
CA ALA A 40 -17.57 -31.32 -15.61
C ALA A 40 -16.52 -30.25 -15.95
N LEU A 41 -15.97 -29.62 -14.92
CA LEU A 41 -14.85 -28.69 -15.03
C LEU A 41 -13.60 -29.31 -14.43
N MET A 42 -12.46 -29.10 -15.06
CA MET A 42 -11.16 -29.37 -14.45
C MET A 42 -10.44 -28.05 -14.23
N VAL A 43 -10.08 -27.76 -12.98
CA VAL A 43 -9.58 -26.44 -12.57
C VAL A 43 -8.16 -26.56 -12.00
N ARG A 44 -7.32 -25.59 -12.32
CA ARG A 44 -5.99 -25.39 -11.72
C ARG A 44 -5.73 -23.91 -11.52
N GLN A 45 -5.09 -23.54 -10.41
CA GLN A 45 -4.39 -22.26 -10.33
C GLN A 45 -2.93 -22.42 -10.76
N ARG A 46 -2.48 -21.53 -11.64
CA ARG A 46 -1.08 -21.45 -12.06
C ARG A 46 -0.69 -19.98 -12.13
N ARG A 47 0.26 -19.56 -11.28
CA ARG A 47 0.74 -18.16 -11.19
C ARG A 47 -0.43 -17.17 -11.06
N GLY A 48 -1.26 -17.36 -10.04
CA GLY A 48 -2.46 -16.53 -9.78
C GLY A 48 -3.65 -16.75 -10.74
N ARG A 49 -3.42 -17.25 -11.97
CA ARG A 49 -4.48 -17.42 -12.97
C ARG A 49 -5.24 -18.74 -12.81
N ARG A 50 -6.58 -18.67 -12.83
CA ARG A 50 -7.48 -19.83 -12.82
C ARG A 50 -7.63 -20.40 -14.24
N LEU A 51 -7.02 -21.56 -14.48
CA LEU A 51 -7.15 -22.31 -15.73
C LEU A 51 -8.31 -23.30 -15.60
N VAL A 52 -9.21 -23.28 -16.58
CA VAL A 52 -10.39 -24.15 -16.63
C VAL A 52 -10.39 -24.96 -17.92
N ALA A 53 -10.56 -26.28 -17.82
CA ALA A 53 -10.77 -27.15 -18.96
C ALA A 53 -12.19 -27.75 -18.88
N HIS A 54 -12.98 -27.54 -19.93
CA HIS A 54 -14.30 -28.15 -20.09
C HIS A 54 -14.18 -29.63 -20.45
N LEU A 55 -14.84 -30.48 -19.67
CA LEU A 55 -14.89 -31.92 -19.88
C LEU A 55 -16.26 -32.34 -20.41
N PHE A 56 -16.22 -33.30 -21.32
CA PHE A 56 -17.38 -33.88 -21.99
C PHE A 56 -17.37 -35.39 -21.79
N ASP A 57 -18.54 -35.99 -21.66
CA ASP A 57 -18.67 -37.43 -21.57
C ASP A 57 -18.44 -38.07 -22.94
N ILE A 58 -17.50 -39.01 -22.99
CA ILE A 58 -17.17 -39.77 -24.19
C ILE A 58 -18.34 -40.64 -24.66
N ALA A 59 -19.21 -41.11 -23.75
CA ALA A 59 -20.36 -41.93 -24.10
C ALA A 59 -21.42 -41.18 -24.93
N LEU A 60 -21.46 -39.84 -24.80
CA LEU A 60 -22.35 -38.96 -25.54
C LEU A 60 -21.66 -38.30 -26.75
N ALA A 61 -20.38 -38.56 -26.95
CA ALA A 61 -19.62 -38.01 -28.06
C ALA A 61 -20.08 -38.62 -29.39
N ARG A 62 -20.01 -37.82 -30.46
CA ARG A 62 -20.40 -38.25 -31.82
C ARG A 62 -19.20 -38.20 -32.76
N PRO A 63 -19.10 -39.07 -33.78
CA PRO A 63 -18.07 -38.99 -34.79
C PRO A 63 -17.95 -37.57 -35.36
N LYS A 64 -16.72 -37.06 -35.45
CA LYS A 64 -16.47 -35.74 -36.02
C LYS A 64 -16.90 -35.74 -37.48
N ARG A 65 -17.81 -34.82 -37.85
CA ARG A 65 -18.21 -34.65 -39.25
C ARG A 65 -17.02 -34.16 -40.06
N VAL A 66 -16.71 -34.87 -41.14
CA VAL A 66 -15.72 -34.43 -42.12
C VAL A 66 -16.41 -33.40 -43.03
N PRO A 67 -15.85 -32.17 -43.18
CA PRO A 67 -16.44 -31.18 -44.06
C PRO A 67 -16.44 -31.70 -45.50
N SER A 68 -17.50 -31.41 -46.26
CA SER A 68 -17.53 -31.77 -47.67
C SER A 68 -16.51 -30.93 -48.46
N PRO A 69 -16.05 -31.38 -49.64
CA PRO A 69 -15.16 -30.60 -50.49
C PRO A 69 -15.68 -29.19 -50.80
N GLY A 70 -17.00 -29.01 -50.96
CA GLY A 70 -17.62 -27.70 -51.14
C GLY A 70 -17.55 -26.80 -49.91
N GLN A 71 -17.64 -27.37 -48.71
CA GLN A 71 -17.45 -26.62 -47.45
C GLN A 71 -15.98 -26.24 -47.25
N LEU A 72 -15.04 -27.12 -47.61
CA LEU A 72 -13.61 -26.80 -47.60
C LEU A 72 -13.30 -25.66 -48.57
N ALA A 73 -13.83 -25.71 -49.78
CA ALA A 73 -13.67 -24.63 -50.76
C ALA A 73 -14.28 -23.30 -50.27
N ALA A 74 -15.39 -23.34 -49.54
CA ALA A 74 -15.99 -22.15 -48.93
C ALA A 74 -15.10 -21.58 -47.81
N ILE A 75 -14.53 -22.45 -46.95
CA ILE A 75 -13.59 -22.03 -45.90
C ILE A 75 -12.31 -21.47 -46.51
N GLU A 76 -11.79 -22.07 -47.58
CA GLU A 76 -10.61 -21.59 -48.29
C GLU A 76 -10.85 -20.21 -48.90
N LYS A 77 -12.02 -19.99 -49.53
CA LYS A 77 -12.43 -18.66 -49.99
C LYS A 77 -12.54 -17.66 -48.85
N ALA A 78 -13.17 -18.02 -47.74
CA ALA A 78 -13.29 -17.14 -46.58
C ALA A 78 -11.92 -16.78 -45.98
N THR A 79 -11.00 -17.75 -45.90
CA THR A 79 -9.62 -17.56 -45.43
C THR A 79 -8.86 -16.66 -46.38
N ARG A 80 -8.99 -16.87 -47.69
CA ARG A 80 -8.36 -16.02 -48.72
C ARG A 80 -8.88 -14.58 -48.68
N THR A 81 -10.18 -14.39 -48.50
CA THR A 81 -10.77 -13.06 -48.30
C THR A 81 -10.25 -12.39 -47.03
N HIS A 82 -10.10 -13.15 -45.94
CA HIS A 82 -9.52 -12.62 -44.70
C HIS A 82 -8.04 -12.21 -44.89
N GLN A 83 -7.25 -13.01 -45.62
CA GLN A 83 -5.86 -12.69 -45.97
C GLN A 83 -5.76 -11.46 -46.86
N LEU A 84 -6.65 -11.32 -47.86
CA LEU A 84 -6.74 -10.13 -48.71
C LEU A 84 -7.03 -8.87 -47.88
N ARG A 85 -8.03 -8.92 -46.99
CA ARG A 85 -8.34 -7.80 -46.08
C ARG A 85 -7.21 -7.49 -45.11
N ALA A 86 -6.43 -8.49 -44.69
CA ALA A 86 -5.25 -8.28 -43.86
C ALA A 86 -4.11 -7.62 -44.64
N ALA A 87 -3.94 -7.94 -45.93
CA ALA A 87 -2.96 -7.32 -46.81
C ALA A 87 -3.36 -5.88 -47.19
N GLU A 88 -4.65 -5.63 -47.39
CA GLU A 88 -5.21 -4.28 -47.63
C GLU A 88 -4.93 -3.33 -46.45
N ARG A 89 -5.05 -3.82 -45.20
CA ARG A 89 -4.64 -3.07 -43.99
C ARG A 89 -3.16 -2.69 -43.96
N ARG A 90 -2.33 -3.33 -44.80
CA ARG A 90 -0.88 -3.07 -44.94
C ARG A 90 -0.54 -2.40 -46.27
N GLY A 91 -1.54 -1.88 -46.99
CA GLY A 91 -1.35 -1.10 -48.22
C GLY A 91 -1.19 -1.93 -49.50
N TYR A 92 -1.37 -3.24 -49.46
CA TYR A 92 -1.35 -4.11 -50.65
C TYR A 92 -2.76 -4.32 -51.18
N THR A 93 -3.00 -4.02 -52.45
CA THR A 93 -4.29 -4.28 -53.10
C THR A 93 -4.40 -5.74 -53.52
N ALA A 94 -5.63 -6.23 -53.70
CA ALA A 94 -5.85 -7.57 -54.23
C ALA A 94 -5.11 -7.82 -55.56
N THR A 95 -4.96 -6.78 -56.39
CA THR A 95 -4.23 -6.83 -57.66
C THR A 95 -2.73 -7.05 -57.47
N ASP A 96 -2.14 -6.46 -56.42
CA ASP A 96 -0.70 -6.59 -56.11
C ASP A 96 -0.33 -8.03 -55.72
N LEU A 97 -1.25 -8.75 -55.07
CA LEU A 97 -1.09 -10.15 -54.67
C LEU A 97 -1.31 -11.16 -55.80
N HIS A 98 -1.87 -10.70 -56.92
CA HIS A 98 -2.18 -11.51 -58.09
C HIS A 98 -1.28 -11.19 -59.29
N THR A 99 -0.48 -10.14 -59.21
CA THR A 99 0.51 -9.79 -60.23
C THR A 99 1.77 -10.63 -59.97
N PRO A 100 2.20 -11.51 -60.90
CA PRO A 100 3.51 -12.11 -60.81
C PRO A 100 4.51 -11.00 -61.11
N THR A 101 5.00 -10.33 -60.07
CA THR A 101 6.09 -9.37 -60.24
C THR A 101 7.33 -10.18 -60.64
N ASP A 102 7.77 -9.94 -61.86
CA ASP A 102 9.03 -10.44 -62.42
C ASP A 102 10.18 -9.90 -61.56
N LEU A 103 10.54 -10.65 -60.52
CA LEU A 103 11.79 -10.49 -59.80
C LEU A 103 12.88 -11.08 -60.70
N GLY A 104 13.34 -10.28 -61.65
CA GLY A 104 14.51 -10.59 -62.45
C GLY A 104 15.75 -10.71 -61.57
N LEU A 105 16.05 -11.91 -61.11
CA LEU A 105 17.38 -12.45 -60.84
C LEU A 105 17.33 -13.96 -61.07
N THR A 106 18.01 -14.38 -62.14
CA THR A 106 18.07 -15.72 -62.71
C THR A 106 18.72 -16.73 -61.77
N TRP A 107 18.00 -17.80 -61.40
CA TRP A 107 18.48 -18.98 -60.67
C TRP A 107 19.35 -19.92 -61.51
N SER A 108 20.26 -19.39 -62.33
CA SER A 108 20.99 -20.20 -63.32
C SER A 108 22.50 -20.17 -63.16
N GLU A 109 23.03 -20.12 -61.94
CA GLU A 109 24.40 -20.60 -61.65
C GLU A 109 24.43 -21.32 -60.31
N THR A 110 24.87 -22.58 -60.34
CA THR A 110 25.13 -23.41 -59.16
C THR A 110 26.62 -23.32 -58.83
N PRO A 111 27.04 -22.67 -57.72
CA PRO A 111 28.36 -22.92 -57.15
C PRO A 111 28.24 -24.07 -56.16
N THR A 112 28.98 -25.14 -56.45
CA THR A 112 29.13 -26.31 -55.61
C THR A 112 30.03 -25.99 -54.41
N LEU A 113 29.51 -26.28 -53.21
CA LEU A 113 30.16 -26.60 -51.93
C LEU A 113 31.52 -25.96 -51.57
N GLN A 114 31.52 -25.20 -50.47
CA GLN A 114 32.49 -25.43 -49.39
C GLN A 114 31.83 -25.17 -48.04
N GLU A 115 31.92 -26.19 -47.18
CA GLU A 115 31.42 -26.23 -45.80
C GLU A 115 32.05 -25.11 -44.98
N GLU A 116 31.24 -24.27 -44.34
CA GLU A 116 31.54 -23.79 -43.00
C GLU A 116 30.26 -23.38 -42.27
N THR A 117 30.22 -23.77 -41.01
CA THR A 117 29.05 -23.78 -40.15
C THR A 117 28.80 -22.38 -39.60
N THR A 118 27.76 -21.69 -40.08
CA THR A 118 27.14 -20.59 -39.32
C THR A 118 25.64 -20.66 -39.47
N MET A 119 24.96 -21.07 -38.39
CA MET A 119 23.52 -20.88 -38.22
C MET A 119 23.20 -19.40 -38.35
N SER A 120 22.62 -19.00 -39.48
CA SER A 120 22.09 -17.66 -39.68
C SER A 120 20.71 -17.59 -39.04
N THR A 121 20.63 -16.79 -37.98
CA THR A 121 19.43 -16.32 -37.31
C THR A 121 18.43 -15.71 -38.29
N ASN A 122 17.29 -16.38 -38.50
CA ASN A 122 16.08 -15.73 -39.01
C ASN A 122 15.15 -15.42 -37.84
N GLY A 123 15.50 -14.35 -37.11
CA GLY A 123 14.59 -13.63 -36.23
C GLY A 123 14.31 -12.28 -36.88
N SER A 124 13.22 -12.19 -37.64
CA SER A 124 12.72 -10.92 -38.19
C SER A 124 11.36 -10.61 -37.58
N THR A 125 11.38 -10.25 -36.30
CA THR A 125 10.39 -9.33 -35.72
C THR A 125 10.97 -7.94 -35.90
N THR A 126 10.23 -7.05 -36.56
CA THR A 126 10.60 -5.64 -36.77
C THR A 126 11.10 -4.98 -35.48
N GLY A 127 12.16 -4.18 -35.59
CA GLY A 127 12.92 -3.59 -34.48
C GLY A 127 12.12 -2.62 -33.59
N GLN A 128 11.29 -3.16 -32.71
CA GLN A 128 10.60 -2.40 -31.68
C GLN A 128 11.53 -2.25 -30.48
N VAL A 129 11.85 -1.00 -30.13
CA VAL A 129 12.65 -0.67 -28.95
C VAL A 129 11.88 -1.09 -27.70
N ARG A 130 12.55 -1.82 -26.80
CA ARG A 130 11.96 -2.27 -25.53
C ARG A 130 12.09 -1.17 -24.47
N PRO A 131 11.08 -0.98 -23.60
CA PRO A 131 11.15 0.01 -22.53
C PRO A 131 12.20 -0.35 -21.48
N GLN A 132 12.91 0.66 -20.99
CA GLN A 132 14.02 0.54 -20.04
C GLN A 132 13.72 1.33 -18.76
N GLY A 133 14.13 0.78 -17.60
CA GLY A 133 13.82 1.39 -16.30
C GLY A 133 12.33 1.30 -15.95
N LEU A 134 12.02 1.44 -14.66
CA LEU A 134 10.65 1.26 -14.16
C LEU A 134 9.70 2.34 -14.71
N GLY A 135 10.13 3.60 -14.71
CA GLY A 135 9.29 4.71 -15.14
C GLY A 135 8.82 4.62 -16.59
N GLN A 136 9.73 4.37 -17.54
CA GLN A 136 9.36 4.21 -18.95
C GLN A 136 8.53 2.95 -19.20
N ARG A 137 8.83 1.83 -18.53
CA ARG A 137 8.04 0.60 -18.65
C ARG A 137 6.60 0.79 -18.17
N ARG A 138 6.42 1.49 -17.05
CA ARG A 138 5.09 1.84 -16.54
C ARG A 138 4.36 2.77 -17.50
N ALA A 139 4.99 3.87 -17.92
CA ALA A 139 4.41 4.85 -18.84
C ALA A 139 3.96 4.17 -20.15
N TRP A 140 4.79 3.28 -20.70
CA TRP A 140 4.47 2.48 -21.87
C TRP A 140 3.27 1.55 -21.64
N LEU A 141 3.24 0.81 -20.52
CA LEU A 141 2.12 -0.09 -20.21
C LEU A 141 0.80 0.68 -20.06
N HIS A 142 0.83 1.79 -19.31
CA HIS A 142 -0.35 2.63 -19.08
C HIS A 142 -0.87 3.23 -20.38
N ALA A 143 0.01 3.76 -21.21
CA ALA A 143 -0.35 4.26 -22.54
C ALA A 143 -0.97 3.17 -23.43
N LEU A 144 -0.40 1.96 -23.40
CA LEU A 144 -0.92 0.81 -24.15
C LEU A 144 -2.32 0.40 -23.67
N VAL A 145 -2.52 0.27 -22.35
CA VAL A 145 -3.83 -0.03 -21.76
C VAL A 145 -4.86 1.03 -22.13
N ALA A 146 -4.54 2.31 -21.98
CA ALA A 146 -5.46 3.41 -22.32
C ALA A 146 -5.87 3.37 -23.80
N THR A 147 -4.89 3.18 -24.69
CA THR A 147 -5.10 3.11 -26.14
C THR A 147 -5.98 1.90 -26.51
N ASN A 148 -5.71 0.73 -25.91
CA ASN A 148 -6.50 -0.48 -26.15
C ASN A 148 -7.94 -0.34 -25.65
N GLN A 149 -8.14 0.23 -24.45
CA GLN A 149 -9.47 0.48 -23.90
C GLN A 149 -10.28 1.46 -24.78
N ALA A 150 -9.66 2.55 -25.24
CA ALA A 150 -10.31 3.50 -26.13
C ALA A 150 -10.68 2.87 -27.49
N ARG A 151 -9.78 2.07 -28.06
CA ARG A 151 -10.00 1.33 -29.32
C ARG A 151 -11.11 0.28 -29.20
N ASP A 152 -11.15 -0.48 -28.12
CA ASP A 152 -12.21 -1.46 -27.86
C ASP A 152 -13.57 -0.75 -27.67
N ARG A 153 -13.62 0.36 -26.92
CA ARG A 153 -14.84 1.19 -26.79
C ARG A 153 -15.31 1.71 -28.15
N ARG A 154 -14.40 2.17 -29.01
CA ARG A 154 -14.71 2.61 -30.38
C ARG A 154 -15.26 1.48 -31.25
N THR A 155 -14.64 0.30 -31.18
CA THR A 155 -15.10 -0.88 -31.92
C THR A 155 -16.51 -1.32 -31.50
N ARG A 156 -16.82 -1.25 -30.20
CA ARG A 156 -18.17 -1.50 -29.66
C ARG A 156 -19.17 -0.45 -30.13
N LEU A 157 -18.80 0.84 -30.08
CA LEU A 157 -19.62 1.94 -30.58
C LEU A 157 -19.98 1.74 -32.06
N ASP A 158 -19.01 1.41 -32.90
CA ASP A 158 -19.24 1.18 -34.33
C ASP A 158 -20.21 0.00 -34.54
N THR A 159 -20.06 -1.07 -33.76
CA THR A 159 -20.96 -2.24 -33.80
C THR A 159 -22.38 -1.89 -33.37
N ASP A 160 -22.52 -1.08 -32.31
CA ASP A 160 -23.82 -0.65 -31.79
C ASP A 160 -24.53 0.31 -32.76
N LEU A 161 -23.78 1.22 -33.40
CA LEU A 161 -24.30 2.08 -34.47
C LEU A 161 -24.80 1.26 -35.65
N ASP A 162 -24.02 0.28 -36.10
CA ASP A 162 -24.41 -0.66 -37.15
C ASP A 162 -25.70 -1.43 -36.79
N HIS A 163 -25.84 -1.85 -35.54
CA HIS A 163 -27.04 -2.51 -35.05
C HIS A 163 -28.25 -1.57 -35.00
N ALA A 164 -28.07 -0.34 -34.52
CA ALA A 164 -29.14 0.66 -34.44
C ALA A 164 -29.63 1.06 -35.84
N ALA A 165 -28.73 1.28 -36.78
CA ALA A 165 -29.05 1.57 -38.18
C ALA A 165 -29.86 0.44 -38.84
N ARG A 166 -29.53 -0.83 -38.52
CA ARG A 166 -30.30 -2.00 -39.00
C ARG A 166 -31.67 -2.16 -38.33
N ALA A 167 -31.83 -1.67 -37.10
CA ALA A 167 -33.07 -1.75 -36.34
C ALA A 167 -34.13 -0.72 -36.79
N GLY A 168 -33.72 0.33 -37.52
CA GLY A 168 -34.60 1.33 -38.14
C GLY A 168 -34.41 2.75 -37.59
N GLY A 169 -34.88 3.74 -38.34
CA GLY A 169 -34.53 5.15 -38.12
C GLY A 169 -34.94 5.75 -36.77
N GLU A 170 -36.00 5.24 -36.12
CA GLU A 170 -36.39 5.71 -34.77
C GLU A 170 -35.41 5.22 -33.70
N VAL A 171 -34.95 3.97 -33.80
CA VAL A 171 -33.96 3.37 -32.88
C VAL A 171 -32.59 4.03 -33.08
N GLU A 172 -32.19 4.24 -34.33
CA GLU A 172 -30.95 4.95 -34.68
C GLU A 172 -30.94 6.39 -34.16
N ALA A 173 -32.02 7.15 -34.38
CA ALA A 173 -32.14 8.52 -33.87
C ALA A 173 -32.10 8.57 -32.33
N GLY A 174 -32.76 7.62 -31.66
CA GLY A 174 -32.71 7.50 -30.21
C GLY A 174 -31.30 7.20 -29.68
N TYR A 175 -30.57 6.30 -30.35
CA TYR A 175 -29.19 5.96 -29.99
C TYR A 175 -28.24 7.15 -30.18
N LEU A 176 -28.32 7.85 -31.32
CA LEU A 176 -27.51 9.05 -31.58
C LEU A 176 -27.79 10.18 -30.58
N ALA A 177 -29.05 10.35 -30.16
CA ALA A 177 -29.40 11.30 -29.11
C ALA A 177 -28.83 10.89 -27.73
N GLY A 178 -28.75 9.59 -27.44
CA GLY A 178 -28.02 9.05 -26.29
C GLY A 178 -26.53 9.38 -26.36
N LEU A 179 -25.88 9.04 -27.47
CA LEU A 179 -24.45 9.28 -27.69
C LEU A 179 -24.10 10.77 -27.56
N ARG A 180 -24.97 11.67 -28.04
CA ARG A 180 -24.77 13.11 -27.87
C ARG A 180 -24.79 13.54 -26.39
N ARG A 181 -25.71 13.00 -25.60
CA ARG A 181 -25.76 13.28 -24.15
C ARG A 181 -24.51 12.75 -23.44
N ASP A 182 -24.05 11.57 -23.82
CA ASP A 182 -22.83 10.99 -23.26
C ASP A 182 -21.59 11.82 -23.60
N LEU A 183 -21.53 12.32 -24.85
CA LEU A 183 -20.50 13.27 -25.28
C LEU A 183 -20.55 14.58 -24.47
N ASP A 184 -21.73 15.21 -24.35
CA ASP A 184 -21.89 16.46 -23.59
C ASP A 184 -21.48 16.26 -22.10
N ALA A 185 -21.81 15.11 -21.52
CA ALA A 185 -21.40 14.74 -20.17
C ALA A 185 -19.88 14.52 -20.09
N ALA A 186 -19.27 13.90 -21.09
CA ALA A 186 -17.82 13.73 -21.18
C ALA A 186 -17.10 15.07 -21.31
N GLU A 187 -17.57 15.99 -22.16
CA GLU A 187 -16.99 17.33 -22.28
C GLU A 187 -17.02 18.09 -20.94
N THR A 188 -18.11 17.95 -20.20
CA THR A 188 -18.23 18.54 -18.86
C THR A 188 -17.19 17.96 -17.89
N ARG A 189 -17.01 16.62 -17.89
CA ARG A 189 -16.00 15.97 -17.03
C ARG A 189 -14.56 16.32 -17.45
N LEU A 190 -14.24 16.22 -18.73
CA LEU A 190 -12.88 16.46 -19.24
C LEU A 190 -12.47 17.93 -19.13
N SER A 191 -13.39 18.88 -19.29
CA SER A 191 -13.12 20.31 -19.06
C SER A 191 -12.92 20.68 -17.59
N ALA A 192 -13.36 19.82 -16.65
CA ALA A 192 -13.16 20.01 -15.22
C ALA A 192 -11.78 19.53 -14.74
N VAL A 193 -11.00 18.83 -15.57
CA VAL A 193 -9.63 18.41 -15.22
C VAL A 193 -8.76 19.65 -15.01
N ARG A 194 -8.04 19.69 -13.87
CA ARG A 194 -7.18 20.82 -13.46
C ARG A 194 -5.70 20.45 -13.34
N GLY A 195 -5.36 19.16 -13.36
CA GLY A 195 -3.98 18.68 -13.25
C GLY A 195 -3.81 17.35 -13.98
N ILE A 196 -2.60 17.15 -14.53
CA ILE A 196 -2.11 15.96 -15.23
C ILE A 196 -0.73 15.66 -14.63
N GLY A 197 -0.33 14.40 -14.56
CA GLY A 197 0.94 13.97 -13.97
C GLY A 197 0.80 12.89 -12.89
N ASP A 198 -0.40 12.33 -12.71
CA ASP A 198 -0.58 11.08 -11.95
C ASP A 198 -0.68 9.92 -12.94
N PRO A 199 0.33 9.03 -13.01
CA PRO A 199 0.36 7.92 -13.97
C PRO A 199 -0.91 7.05 -13.97
N TYR A 200 -1.54 6.84 -12.82
CA TYR A 200 -2.71 5.96 -12.70
C TYR A 200 -3.99 6.67 -13.18
N THR A 201 -4.23 7.89 -12.68
CA THR A 201 -5.37 8.71 -13.10
C THR A 201 -5.30 9.06 -14.58
N ASP A 202 -4.11 9.39 -15.08
CA ASP A 202 -3.89 9.78 -16.48
C ASP A 202 -4.21 8.63 -17.45
N THR A 203 -4.14 7.37 -17.02
CA THR A 203 -4.49 6.22 -17.87
C THR A 203 -5.97 6.22 -18.23
N ALA A 204 -6.83 6.38 -17.23
CA ALA A 204 -8.27 6.42 -17.44
C ALA A 204 -8.71 7.69 -18.19
N LEU A 205 -8.08 8.83 -17.85
CA LEU A 205 -8.30 10.10 -18.55
C LEU A 205 -7.90 10.01 -20.02
N LEU A 206 -6.74 9.41 -20.32
CA LEU A 206 -6.27 9.21 -21.70
C LEU A 206 -7.22 8.28 -22.47
N ALA A 207 -7.69 7.20 -21.86
CA ALA A 207 -8.66 6.31 -22.50
C ALA A 207 -9.97 7.03 -22.84
N ASP A 208 -10.52 7.84 -21.92
CA ASP A 208 -11.74 8.63 -22.16
C ASP A 208 -11.50 9.73 -23.21
N ALA A 209 -10.36 10.42 -23.14
CA ALA A 209 -10.00 11.47 -24.08
C ALA A 209 -9.78 10.95 -25.51
N LEU A 210 -9.05 9.84 -25.68
CA LEU A 210 -8.88 9.17 -26.98
C LEU A 210 -10.20 8.64 -27.52
N TYR A 211 -11.06 8.10 -26.65
CA TYR A 211 -12.38 7.64 -27.06
C TYR A 211 -13.24 8.79 -27.59
N TRP A 212 -13.21 9.99 -27.02
CA TRP A 212 -14.05 11.11 -27.44
C TRP A 212 -13.41 12.09 -28.43
N SER A 213 -12.09 12.00 -28.69
CA SER A 213 -11.36 12.99 -29.49
C SER A 213 -11.91 13.27 -30.90
N PRO A 214 -12.44 12.29 -31.67
CA PRO A 214 -13.04 12.57 -32.98
C PRO A 214 -14.29 13.48 -32.94
N GLY A 215 -14.95 13.61 -31.78
CA GLY A 215 -16.21 14.35 -31.62
C GLY A 215 -16.12 15.56 -30.69
N SER A 216 -14.97 15.79 -30.04
CA SER A 216 -14.77 16.89 -29.09
C SER A 216 -13.35 17.44 -29.14
N ASP A 217 -13.23 18.74 -29.43
CA ASP A 217 -11.96 19.48 -29.36
C ASP A 217 -11.40 19.50 -27.93
N THR A 218 -12.25 19.40 -26.91
CA THR A 218 -11.80 19.34 -25.51
C THR A 218 -11.13 18.00 -25.22
N ALA A 219 -11.73 16.90 -25.68
CA ALA A 219 -11.13 15.58 -25.55
C ALA A 219 -9.84 15.45 -26.37
N ALA A 220 -9.83 15.96 -27.61
CA ALA A 220 -8.64 15.95 -28.46
C ALA A 220 -7.46 16.72 -27.83
N ARG A 221 -7.70 17.93 -27.32
CA ARG A 221 -6.65 18.71 -26.63
C ARG A 221 -6.14 18.03 -25.37
N LEU A 222 -7.02 17.40 -24.58
CA LEU A 222 -6.60 16.69 -23.37
C LEU A 222 -5.76 15.45 -23.72
N ALA A 223 -6.17 14.68 -24.74
CA ALA A 223 -5.39 13.55 -25.23
C ALA A 223 -4.00 14.01 -25.70
N GLU A 224 -3.91 15.08 -26.50
CA GLU A 224 -2.65 15.67 -26.94
C GLU A 224 -1.77 16.14 -25.78
N GLN A 225 -2.36 16.73 -24.75
CA GLN A 225 -1.64 17.18 -23.55
C GLN A 225 -1.02 16.00 -22.79
N ILE A 226 -1.78 14.91 -22.59
CA ILE A 226 -1.29 13.71 -21.89
C ILE A 226 -0.22 13.00 -22.72
N THR A 227 -0.44 12.79 -24.02
CA THR A 227 0.51 12.09 -24.90
C THR A 227 1.81 12.88 -25.11
N SER A 228 1.72 14.22 -25.17
CA SER A 228 2.91 15.08 -25.20
C SER A 228 3.72 15.01 -23.91
N GLY A 229 3.05 14.91 -22.76
CA GLY A 229 3.71 14.68 -21.47
C GLY A 229 4.45 13.33 -21.43
N LEU A 230 3.78 12.25 -21.85
CA LEU A 230 4.38 10.91 -21.93
C LEU A 230 5.60 10.86 -22.86
N ALA A 231 5.54 11.57 -23.99
CA ALA A 231 6.65 11.68 -24.93
C ALA A 231 7.82 12.48 -24.33
N ALA A 232 7.54 13.61 -23.67
CA ALA A 232 8.56 14.47 -23.08
C ALA A 232 9.24 13.85 -21.85
N GLU A 233 8.47 13.20 -20.97
CA GLU A 233 8.97 12.66 -19.70
C GLU A 233 9.57 11.26 -19.84
N TRP A 234 9.04 10.44 -20.76
CA TRP A 234 9.40 9.02 -20.85
C TRP A 234 9.70 8.52 -22.27
N GLY A 235 9.63 9.38 -23.30
CA GLY A 235 9.85 8.97 -24.69
C GLY A 235 8.79 8.00 -25.21
N VAL A 236 7.60 8.00 -24.61
CA VAL A 236 6.48 7.13 -25.01
C VAL A 236 5.55 7.89 -25.94
N HIS A 237 5.41 7.39 -27.17
CA HIS A 237 4.57 7.98 -28.20
C HIS A 237 3.30 7.17 -28.41
N VAL A 238 2.17 7.86 -28.42
CA VAL A 238 0.84 7.30 -28.73
C VAL A 238 0.36 7.93 -30.03
N ASP A 239 0.09 7.09 -31.02
CA ASP A 239 -0.56 7.50 -32.27
C ASP A 239 -2.08 7.23 -32.15
N PRO A 240 -2.92 8.27 -32.05
CA PRO A 240 -4.36 8.12 -31.91
C PRO A 240 -5.05 7.64 -33.19
N GLU A 241 -4.43 7.76 -34.36
CA GLU A 241 -5.02 7.31 -35.64
C GLU A 241 -4.79 5.82 -35.86
N SER A 242 -3.55 5.36 -35.65
CA SER A 242 -3.17 3.95 -35.82
C SER A 242 -3.39 3.09 -34.56
N TRP A 243 -3.73 3.71 -33.43
CA TRP A 243 -3.86 3.08 -32.11
C TRP A 243 -2.58 2.34 -31.67
N GLN A 244 -1.42 2.88 -32.04
CA GLN A 244 -0.13 2.29 -31.72
C GLN A 244 0.60 3.06 -30.63
N VAL A 245 1.28 2.31 -29.77
CA VAL A 245 2.19 2.85 -28.75
C VAL A 245 3.62 2.41 -29.08
N SER A 246 4.52 3.38 -29.15
CA SER A 246 5.94 3.17 -29.49
C SER A 246 6.85 3.93 -28.53
N ILE A 247 8.14 3.61 -28.57
CA ILE A 247 9.17 4.20 -27.73
C ILE A 247 10.18 4.88 -28.65
N ASP A 248 10.56 6.12 -28.33
CA ASP A 248 11.63 6.83 -29.03
C ASP A 248 12.97 6.09 -28.79
N PRO A 249 13.62 5.56 -29.85
CA PRO A 249 14.92 4.92 -29.74
C PRO A 249 16.03 5.83 -29.20
N GLY A 250 15.89 7.16 -29.36
CA GLY A 250 16.87 8.15 -28.93
C GLY A 250 16.66 8.69 -27.51
N PHE A 251 15.60 8.27 -26.82
CA PHE A 251 15.26 8.78 -25.50
C PHE A 251 16.13 8.17 -24.39
N ASP A 252 16.72 9.03 -23.56
CA ASP A 252 17.53 8.60 -22.41
C ASP A 252 16.65 8.30 -21.18
N ALA A 253 16.13 7.08 -21.14
CA ALA A 253 15.29 6.60 -20.06
C ALA A 253 16.00 6.56 -18.69
N ALA A 254 17.33 6.38 -18.67
CA ALA A 254 18.09 6.33 -17.42
C ALA A 254 18.16 7.73 -16.77
N THR A 255 18.46 8.76 -17.56
CA THR A 255 18.46 10.14 -17.07
C THR A 255 17.05 10.60 -16.64
N ALA A 256 16.01 10.20 -17.39
CA ALA A 256 14.63 10.48 -17.00
C ALA A 256 14.27 9.83 -15.65
N GLN A 257 14.67 8.57 -15.45
CA GLN A 257 14.47 7.86 -14.18
C GLN A 257 15.19 8.57 -13.01
N THR A 258 16.46 8.93 -13.16
CA THR A 258 17.20 9.68 -12.13
C THR A 258 16.58 11.06 -11.85
N THR A 259 16.02 11.71 -12.86
CA THR A 259 15.31 12.99 -12.71
C THR A 259 14.04 12.81 -11.89
N ALA A 260 13.26 11.76 -12.15
CA ALA A 260 12.06 11.43 -11.37
C ALA A 260 12.38 11.12 -9.91
N GLU A 261 13.42 10.32 -9.65
CA GLU A 261 13.91 10.02 -8.29
C GLU A 261 14.39 11.28 -7.56
N THR A 262 15.14 12.14 -8.26
CA THR A 262 15.59 13.43 -7.71
C THR A 262 14.42 14.35 -7.38
N SER A 263 13.39 14.39 -8.24
CA SER A 263 12.17 15.17 -8.01
C SER A 263 11.41 14.65 -6.77
N ALA A 264 11.31 13.33 -6.61
CA ALA A 264 10.69 12.72 -5.43
C ALA A 264 11.43 13.09 -4.14
N MET A 265 12.77 13.02 -4.15
CA MET A 265 13.61 13.48 -3.04
C MET A 265 13.40 14.97 -2.76
N ARG A 266 13.46 15.84 -3.78
CA ARG A 266 13.29 17.30 -3.61
C ARG A 266 11.93 17.66 -3.04
N ALA A 267 10.89 16.92 -3.41
CA ALA A 267 9.57 17.12 -2.82
C ALA A 267 9.52 16.73 -1.33
N ARG A 268 10.29 15.71 -0.91
CA ARG A 268 10.45 15.37 0.51
C ARG A 268 11.26 16.43 1.27
N GLU A 269 12.29 17.01 0.66
CA GLU A 269 13.01 18.15 1.23
C GLU A 269 12.09 19.38 1.40
N ALA A 270 11.27 19.68 0.39
CA ALA A 270 10.30 20.77 0.46
C ALA A 270 9.26 20.55 1.58
N ALA A 271 8.83 19.30 1.79
CA ALA A 271 7.97 18.95 2.92
C ALA A 271 8.66 19.18 4.27
N ILE A 272 9.96 18.86 4.40
CA ILE A 272 10.75 19.13 5.60
C ILE A 272 10.80 20.64 5.85
N VAL A 273 11.08 21.44 4.82
CA VAL A 273 11.06 22.91 4.90
C VAL A 273 9.70 23.40 5.42
N ASP A 274 8.61 23.01 4.76
CA ASP A 274 7.25 23.46 5.11
C ASP A 274 6.88 23.12 6.57
N VAL A 275 7.12 21.88 6.99
CA VAL A 275 6.75 21.43 8.34
C VAL A 275 7.64 22.04 9.41
N VAL A 276 8.97 22.06 9.19
CA VAL A 276 9.92 22.55 10.20
C VAL A 276 9.80 24.07 10.38
N SER A 277 9.63 24.83 9.29
CA SER A 277 9.38 26.27 9.35
C SER A 277 8.01 26.60 9.96
N GLY A 278 7.04 25.68 9.89
CA GLY A 278 5.72 25.78 10.50
C GLY A 278 5.65 25.40 11.99
N LEU A 279 6.75 24.95 12.61
CA LEU A 279 6.76 24.56 14.02
C LEU A 279 6.51 25.77 14.93
N ALA A 280 5.75 25.55 16.01
CA ALA A 280 5.48 26.57 17.02
C ALA A 280 6.71 26.83 17.91
N LEU A 281 7.65 27.63 17.40
CA LEU A 281 8.91 27.99 18.06
C LEU A 281 8.94 29.47 18.45
N PRO A 282 9.77 29.88 19.43
CA PRO A 282 9.98 31.30 19.73
C PRO A 282 10.51 32.07 18.51
N ASP A 283 10.05 33.31 18.29
CA ASP A 283 10.31 34.09 17.06
C ASP A 283 11.79 34.09 16.59
N HIS A 284 12.73 34.28 17.51
CA HIS A 284 14.16 34.30 17.20
C HIS A 284 14.70 32.93 16.77
N THR A 285 14.20 31.86 17.38
CA THR A 285 14.52 30.48 17.01
C THR A 285 13.88 30.13 15.67
N ALA A 286 12.60 30.46 15.49
CA ALA A 286 11.86 30.20 14.26
C ALA A 286 12.56 30.81 13.03
N ALA A 287 12.98 32.07 13.11
CA ALA A 287 13.69 32.74 12.01
C ALA A 287 15.05 32.09 11.69
N ALA A 288 15.81 31.66 12.70
CA ALA A 288 17.09 31.00 12.50
C ALA A 288 16.93 29.59 11.92
N VAL A 289 15.92 28.84 12.37
CA VAL A 289 15.57 27.52 11.83
C VAL A 289 15.11 27.63 10.39
N ASP A 290 14.19 28.54 10.07
CA ASP A 290 13.71 28.75 8.70
C ASP A 290 14.87 29.09 7.77
N GLN A 291 15.75 30.03 8.16
CA GLN A 291 16.94 30.36 7.38
C GLN A 291 17.85 29.13 7.13
N ALA A 292 18.09 28.29 8.14
CA ALA A 292 18.93 27.11 8.02
C ALA A 292 18.32 26.05 7.10
N VAL A 293 17.02 25.78 7.23
CA VAL A 293 16.33 24.75 6.44
C VAL A 293 16.16 25.19 4.98
N GLN A 294 15.88 26.48 4.73
CA GLN A 294 15.83 27.02 3.36
C GLN A 294 17.20 26.95 2.68
N ALA A 295 18.26 27.39 3.36
CA ALA A 295 19.62 27.33 2.83
C ALA A 295 20.06 25.88 2.54
N TRP A 296 19.69 24.94 3.41
CA TRP A 296 19.92 23.52 3.19
C TRP A 296 19.20 23.00 1.94
N ALA A 297 17.93 23.34 1.75
CA ALA A 297 17.13 22.90 0.61
C ALA A 297 17.65 23.48 -0.72
N GLU A 298 18.07 24.74 -0.75
CA GLU A 298 18.65 25.40 -1.93
C GLU A 298 20.06 24.89 -2.28
N ALA A 299 20.79 24.36 -1.30
CA ALA A 299 22.14 23.89 -1.51
C ALA A 299 22.21 22.76 -2.56
N THR A 300 23.20 22.86 -3.45
CA THR A 300 23.58 21.74 -4.31
C THR A 300 24.36 20.73 -3.46
N PRO A 301 23.93 19.46 -3.37
CA PRO A 301 24.58 18.49 -2.49
C PRO A 301 26.05 18.26 -2.90
N ALA A 302 26.95 18.30 -1.91
CA ALA A 302 28.35 17.96 -2.13
C ALA A 302 28.54 16.43 -1.98
N GLY A 303 28.10 15.65 -2.96
CA GLY A 303 28.25 14.19 -2.94
C GLY A 303 27.00 13.44 -3.35
N SER A 304 26.69 12.35 -2.63
CA SER A 304 25.47 11.55 -2.87
C SER A 304 24.23 12.41 -2.65
N ASN A 305 23.28 12.33 -3.58
CA ASN A 305 21.94 12.90 -3.44
C ASN A 305 21.00 11.93 -2.71
N ASP A 306 21.50 11.11 -1.78
CA ASP A 306 20.60 10.28 -0.97
C ASP A 306 20.06 11.07 0.24
N LEU A 307 18.86 10.68 0.66
CA LEU A 307 18.14 11.36 1.73
C LEU A 307 18.87 11.28 3.07
N ALA A 308 19.61 10.19 3.34
CA ALA A 308 20.35 10.01 4.58
C ALA A 308 21.51 11.00 4.73
N THR A 309 22.28 11.21 3.65
CA THR A 309 23.36 12.20 3.58
C THR A 309 22.79 13.60 3.72
N ARG A 310 21.68 13.89 3.04
CA ARG A 310 21.00 15.19 3.12
C ARG A 310 20.46 15.48 4.51
N ARG A 311 19.91 14.47 5.20
CA ARG A 311 19.49 14.55 6.60
C ARG A 311 20.66 14.90 7.51
N GLU A 312 21.81 14.23 7.38
CA GLU A 312 22.98 14.52 8.22
C GLU A 312 23.54 15.93 7.98
N GLN A 313 23.52 16.40 6.73
CA GLN A 313 23.85 17.78 6.42
C GLN A 313 22.91 18.76 7.14
N LEU A 314 21.59 18.55 7.06
CA LEU A 314 20.61 19.39 7.75
C LEU A 314 20.83 19.38 9.27
N ARG A 315 21.14 18.21 9.85
CA ARG A 315 21.47 18.09 11.26
C ARG A 315 22.67 18.96 11.65
N GLY A 316 23.70 18.99 10.81
CA GLY A 316 24.87 19.85 10.99
C GLY A 316 24.52 21.35 10.96
N GLU A 317 23.69 21.78 10.01
CA GLU A 317 23.23 23.17 9.91
C GLU A 317 22.39 23.58 11.14
N LEU A 318 21.46 22.71 11.55
CA LEU A 318 20.59 22.95 12.70
C LEU A 318 21.34 22.90 14.05
N ALA A 319 22.46 22.18 14.13
CA ALA A 319 23.26 22.11 15.35
C ALA A 319 23.75 23.49 15.82
N GLY A 320 24.00 24.41 14.87
CA GLY A 320 24.43 25.79 15.13
C GLY A 320 23.34 26.73 15.65
N VAL A 321 22.06 26.37 15.51
CA VAL A 321 20.94 27.21 15.96
C VAL A 321 20.85 27.17 17.48
N ARG A 322 20.66 28.32 18.13
CA ARG A 322 20.44 28.40 19.59
C ARG A 322 18.96 28.26 19.89
N CYS A 323 18.59 27.24 20.66
CA CYS A 323 17.21 26.95 21.06
C CYS A 323 17.18 26.19 22.40
N ALA A 324 16.00 26.09 23.03
CA ALA A 324 15.81 25.24 24.20
C ALA A 324 15.92 23.76 23.84
N ASP A 325 16.25 22.90 24.80
CA ASP A 325 16.38 21.46 24.57
C ASP A 325 15.07 20.83 24.07
N THR A 326 13.91 21.32 24.55
CA THR A 326 12.59 20.90 24.08
C THR A 326 12.34 21.23 22.62
N ASP A 327 12.75 22.43 22.19
CA ASP A 327 12.60 22.90 20.81
C ASP A 327 13.55 22.11 19.89
N ARG A 328 14.77 21.83 20.36
CA ARG A 328 15.73 20.99 19.63
C ARG A 328 15.19 19.58 19.41
N ALA A 329 14.66 18.96 20.47
CA ALA A 329 14.07 17.63 20.36
C ALA A 329 12.88 17.62 19.38
N LEU A 330 12.06 18.68 19.36
CA LEU A 330 10.95 18.83 18.41
C LEU A 330 11.42 18.90 16.96
N ILE A 331 12.44 19.72 16.69
CA ILE A 331 13.01 19.87 15.35
C ILE A 331 13.66 18.56 14.90
N GLU A 332 14.55 17.98 15.71
CA GLU A 332 15.27 16.75 15.37
C GLU A 332 14.32 15.58 15.14
N PHE A 333 13.33 15.39 16.02
CA PHE A 333 12.34 14.32 15.83
C PHE A 333 11.49 14.52 14.57
N THR A 334 11.09 15.75 14.26
CA THR A 334 10.30 16.04 13.05
C THR A 334 11.09 15.74 11.78
N VAL A 335 12.37 16.10 11.74
CA VAL A 335 13.27 15.77 10.63
C VAL A 335 13.46 14.26 10.52
N ASP A 336 13.71 13.56 11.62
CA ASP A 336 13.88 12.10 11.64
C ASP A 336 12.62 11.37 11.18
N TYR A 337 11.43 11.85 11.57
CA TYR A 337 10.16 11.32 11.12
C TYR A 337 9.94 11.53 9.61
N LEU A 338 10.12 12.76 9.11
CA LEU A 338 9.90 13.06 7.69
C LEU A 338 10.95 12.44 6.76
N THR A 339 12.07 11.98 7.30
CA THR A 339 13.10 11.26 6.54
C THR A 339 13.03 9.74 6.70
N ASP A 340 12.08 9.20 7.47
CA ASP A 340 11.97 7.77 7.82
C ASP A 340 13.22 7.20 8.53
N HIS A 341 13.80 7.98 9.45
CA HIS A 341 14.98 7.61 10.24
C HIS A 341 14.66 7.45 11.74
N THR A 342 13.52 6.81 12.06
CA THR A 342 13.03 6.69 13.45
C THR A 342 13.50 5.43 14.17
N ALA A 343 14.10 4.46 13.47
CA ALA A 343 14.51 3.15 14.02
C ALA A 343 15.45 3.25 15.24
N GLY A 344 16.33 4.26 15.29
CA GLY A 344 17.27 4.50 16.38
C GLY A 344 16.78 5.45 17.47
N VAL A 345 15.57 6.01 17.34
CA VAL A 345 15.03 7.00 18.26
C VAL A 345 14.29 6.31 19.41
N ASP A 346 14.56 6.71 20.67
CA ASP A 346 13.71 6.30 21.79
C ASP A 346 12.38 7.04 21.71
N LEU A 347 11.37 6.37 21.15
CA LEU A 347 10.04 6.94 20.92
C LEU A 347 9.37 7.43 22.21
N LEU A 348 9.70 6.83 23.36
CA LEU A 348 9.13 7.22 24.65
C LEU A 348 9.66 8.58 25.13
N ASP A 349 10.82 9.01 24.65
CA ASP A 349 11.43 10.30 24.97
C ASP A 349 11.21 11.36 23.88
N THR A 350 10.38 11.06 22.88
CA THR A 350 10.07 12.02 21.80
C THR A 350 9.07 13.10 22.24
N PRO A 351 9.01 14.24 21.55
CA PRO A 351 7.99 15.27 21.77
C PRO A 351 6.58 14.81 21.39
N VAL A 352 5.57 15.36 22.06
CA VAL A 352 4.15 15.10 21.78
C VAL A 352 3.69 16.01 20.65
N LEU A 353 3.35 15.41 19.50
CA LEU A 353 2.88 16.14 18.31
C LEU A 353 1.35 16.09 18.13
N VAL A 354 0.72 15.05 18.67
CA VAL A 354 -0.73 14.83 18.59
C VAL A 354 -1.25 14.59 19.99
N ASP A 355 -2.28 15.34 20.37
CA ASP A 355 -3.03 15.11 21.61
C ASP A 355 -3.77 13.75 21.51
N PRO A 356 -3.54 12.81 22.45
CA PRO A 356 -4.22 11.51 22.46
C PRO A 356 -5.75 11.62 22.42
N GLY A 357 -6.35 12.65 23.04
CA GLY A 357 -7.80 12.85 22.99
C GLY A 357 -8.32 13.28 21.61
N GLN A 358 -7.48 13.94 20.82
CA GLN A 358 -7.82 14.30 19.43
C GLN A 358 -7.63 13.13 18.48
N GLU A 359 -6.58 12.33 18.67
CA GLU A 359 -6.32 11.10 17.89
C GLU A 359 -7.55 10.19 17.86
N VAL A 360 -8.11 9.91 19.05
CA VAL A 360 -9.21 8.96 19.24
C VAL A 360 -10.45 9.33 18.40
N ARG A 361 -10.69 10.63 18.12
CA ARG A 361 -11.88 11.10 17.39
C ARG A 361 -12.06 10.44 16.03
N GLY A 362 -10.96 10.16 15.32
CA GLY A 362 -10.98 9.47 14.03
C GLY A 362 -11.40 8.00 14.14
N ARG A 363 -11.02 7.32 15.24
CA ARG A 363 -11.29 5.90 15.47
C ARG A 363 -12.67 5.60 16.07
N ILE A 364 -13.36 6.61 16.60
CA ILE A 364 -14.66 6.43 17.27
C ILE A 364 -15.71 5.71 16.42
N PRO A 365 -15.90 6.04 15.11
CA PRO A 365 -16.89 5.33 14.30
C PRO A 365 -16.65 3.81 14.28
N ARG A 366 -15.41 3.37 14.04
CA ARG A 366 -15.01 1.95 14.03
C ARG A 366 -15.12 1.31 15.42
N LEU A 367 -14.80 2.06 16.47
CA LEU A 367 -14.94 1.59 17.86
C LEU A 367 -16.41 1.34 18.23
N LEU A 368 -17.31 2.27 17.89
CA LEU A 368 -18.74 2.14 18.17
C LEU A 368 -19.39 1.05 17.32
N GLU A 369 -19.01 0.92 16.04
CA GLU A 369 -19.47 -0.18 15.18
C GLU A 369 -19.16 -1.53 15.83
N ARG A 370 -17.89 -1.78 16.18
CA ARG A 370 -17.47 -3.02 16.84
C ARG A 370 -18.17 -3.25 18.18
N PHE A 371 -18.47 -2.20 18.92
CA PHE A 371 -19.22 -2.28 20.17
C PHE A 371 -20.67 -2.73 19.93
N THR A 372 -21.36 -2.12 18.96
CA THR A 372 -22.75 -2.49 18.62
C THR A 372 -22.88 -3.90 18.04
N GLU A 373 -21.86 -4.39 17.34
CA GLU A 373 -21.76 -5.77 16.87
C GLU A 373 -21.42 -6.78 17.99
N GLY A 374 -21.15 -6.32 19.21
CA GLY A 374 -20.75 -7.17 20.34
C GLY A 374 -19.33 -7.72 20.24
N ARG A 375 -18.46 -7.13 19.39
CA ARG A 375 -17.06 -7.55 19.20
C ARG A 375 -16.11 -7.02 20.28
N ILE A 376 -16.50 -5.98 21.01
CA ILE A 376 -15.74 -5.41 22.12
C ILE A 376 -16.64 -5.11 23.32
N ALA A 377 -16.06 -5.17 24.53
CA ALA A 377 -16.77 -4.90 25.76
C ALA A 377 -16.92 -3.39 26.04
N PRO A 378 -17.96 -2.95 26.78
CA PRO A 378 -18.11 -1.56 27.19
C PRO A 378 -16.87 -0.98 27.92
N ALA A 379 -16.19 -1.82 28.71
CA ALA A 379 -14.98 -1.42 29.42
C ALA A 379 -13.82 -1.05 28.46
N GLN A 380 -13.73 -1.71 27.30
CA GLN A 380 -12.71 -1.38 26.30
C GLN A 380 -12.99 -0.04 25.63
N VAL A 381 -14.27 0.25 25.34
CA VAL A 381 -14.68 1.58 24.83
C VAL A 381 -14.35 2.65 25.87
N ALA A 382 -14.65 2.40 27.14
CA ALA A 382 -14.35 3.33 28.23
C ALA A 382 -12.85 3.60 28.38
N GLU A 383 -11.99 2.59 28.22
CA GLU A 383 -10.53 2.75 28.26
C GLU A 383 -10.01 3.61 27.09
N GLU A 384 -10.51 3.38 25.88
CA GLU A 384 -10.10 4.15 24.68
C GLU A 384 -10.52 5.63 24.76
N ILE A 385 -11.71 5.93 25.29
CA ILE A 385 -12.18 7.32 25.40
C ILE A 385 -11.67 8.04 26.65
N ALA A 386 -11.02 7.34 27.59
CA ALA A 386 -10.56 7.94 28.85
C ALA A 386 -9.54 9.07 28.65
N VAL A 387 -8.81 9.06 27.52
CA VAL A 387 -7.86 10.12 27.16
C VAL A 387 -8.54 11.36 26.58
N MET A 388 -9.83 11.29 26.24
CA MET A 388 -10.61 12.41 25.71
C MET A 388 -11.11 13.32 26.82
N THR A 389 -11.48 14.55 26.47
CA THR A 389 -12.13 15.47 27.41
C THR A 389 -13.49 14.95 27.86
N ASP A 390 -13.97 15.34 29.05
CA ASP A 390 -15.29 14.93 29.55
C ASP A 390 -16.44 15.24 28.57
N ALA A 391 -16.35 16.38 27.88
CA ALA A 391 -17.31 16.79 26.86
C ALA A 391 -17.29 15.84 25.65
N ASP A 392 -16.11 15.47 25.17
CA ASP A 392 -15.97 14.53 24.06
C ASP A 392 -16.42 13.12 24.45
N GLN A 393 -16.09 12.65 25.66
CA GLN A 393 -16.56 11.36 26.18
C GLN A 393 -18.09 11.31 26.22
N GLN A 394 -18.73 12.40 26.65
CA GLN A 394 -20.18 12.50 26.69
C GLN A 394 -20.79 12.44 25.28
N ALA A 395 -20.19 13.11 24.29
CA ALA A 395 -20.63 13.04 22.89
C ALA A 395 -20.56 11.60 22.34
N VAL A 396 -19.49 10.85 22.66
CA VAL A 396 -19.38 9.42 22.27
C VAL A 396 -20.48 8.58 22.93
N ARG A 397 -20.72 8.79 24.23
CA ARG A 397 -21.76 8.03 24.97
C ARG A 397 -23.16 8.31 24.45
N GLU A 398 -23.45 9.54 24.05
CA GLU A 398 -24.73 9.92 23.45
C GLU A 398 -24.99 9.20 22.14
N VAL A 399 -24.00 9.17 21.24
CA VAL A 399 -24.11 8.43 19.97
C VAL A 399 -24.13 6.92 20.20
N GLY A 400 -23.33 6.39 21.14
CA GLY A 400 -23.33 4.98 21.48
C GLY A 400 -24.63 4.48 22.15
N ALA A 401 -25.41 5.38 22.75
CA ALA A 401 -26.72 5.08 23.34
C ALA A 401 -27.90 5.27 22.37
N ALA A 402 -27.64 5.77 21.15
CA ALA A 402 -28.66 5.99 20.13
C ALA A 402 -29.31 4.67 19.68
N THR A 403 -30.57 4.76 19.23
CA THR A 403 -31.30 3.60 18.70
C THR A 403 -30.75 3.16 17.35
N VAL A 404 -30.99 1.90 16.97
CA VAL A 404 -30.55 1.35 15.66
C VAL A 404 -31.01 2.22 14.49
N HIS A 405 -32.22 2.77 14.55
CA HIS A 405 -32.76 3.64 13.50
C HIS A 405 -32.05 5.01 13.40
N GLU A 406 -31.60 5.56 14.54
CA GLU A 406 -30.81 6.80 14.56
C GLU A 406 -29.38 6.55 14.05
N LEU A 407 -28.82 5.38 14.37
CA LEU A 407 -27.51 4.95 13.88
C LEU A 407 -27.51 4.70 12.36
N GLU A 408 -28.59 4.17 11.79
CA GLU A 408 -28.77 4.02 10.33
C GLU A 408 -28.77 5.37 9.59
N GLN A 409 -29.13 6.48 10.25
CA GLN A 409 -29.19 7.81 9.64
C GLN A 409 -27.89 8.61 9.80
N ILE A 410 -27.23 8.50 10.96
CA ILE A 410 -26.07 9.34 11.32
C ILE A 410 -24.74 8.58 11.13
N GLY A 411 -24.77 7.24 11.12
CA GLY A 411 -23.63 6.38 10.80
C GLY A 411 -22.44 6.53 11.75
N PHE A 412 -22.63 6.38 13.07
CA PHE A 412 -21.59 6.53 14.12
C PHE A 412 -20.69 7.79 14.03
N GLN A 413 -21.01 8.75 13.17
CA GLN A 413 -20.18 9.93 12.89
C GLN A 413 -20.38 10.96 14.00
N VAL A 414 -19.49 10.94 15.00
CA VAL A 414 -19.45 11.98 16.04
C VAL A 414 -18.72 13.23 15.54
N TRP A 415 -17.62 13.06 14.80
CA TRP A 415 -16.85 14.16 14.21
C TRP A 415 -16.59 13.91 12.71
N PRO A 416 -17.45 14.44 11.82
CA PRO A 416 -17.30 14.23 10.38
C PRO A 416 -15.98 14.74 9.82
N GLY A 417 -15.37 13.92 8.96
CA GLY A 417 -14.14 14.21 8.24
C GLY A 417 -12.86 14.07 9.05
N TRP A 418 -12.89 13.48 10.25
CA TRP A 418 -11.67 13.10 10.97
C TRP A 418 -11.09 11.81 10.42
N ALA A 419 -9.78 11.77 10.15
CA ALA A 419 -9.10 10.59 9.62
C ALA A 419 -8.98 9.50 10.69
N ASP A 420 -9.40 8.28 10.35
CA ASP A 420 -9.03 7.07 11.10
C ASP A 420 -7.63 6.61 10.65
N ARG A 421 -6.62 6.86 11.48
CA ARG A 421 -5.22 6.49 11.21
C ARG A 421 -5.04 4.99 10.95
N ASP A 422 -5.81 4.13 11.60
CA ASP A 422 -5.71 2.68 11.42
C ASP A 422 -6.26 2.29 10.04
N GLN A 423 -7.41 2.87 9.64
CA GLN A 423 -8.00 2.65 8.32
C GLN A 423 -7.07 3.12 7.20
N VAL A 424 -6.49 4.32 7.34
CA VAL A 424 -5.58 4.88 6.34
C VAL A 424 -4.31 4.03 6.21
N PHE A 425 -3.82 3.49 7.32
CA PHE A 425 -2.67 2.59 7.30
C PHE A 425 -2.98 1.25 6.63
N GLU A 426 -4.17 0.68 6.87
CA GLU A 426 -4.67 -0.52 6.19
C GLU A 426 -4.78 -0.28 4.67
N GLN A 427 -5.39 0.83 4.25
CA GLN A 427 -5.50 1.22 2.84
C GLN A 427 -4.13 1.40 2.18
N LEU A 428 -3.15 1.96 2.91
CA LEU A 428 -1.79 2.11 2.42
C LEU A 428 -1.08 0.76 2.22
N HIS A 429 -1.31 -0.22 3.10
CA HIS A 429 -0.78 -1.59 2.92
C HIS A 429 -1.37 -2.26 1.69
N GLU A 430 -2.69 -2.18 1.54
CA GLU A 430 -3.39 -2.72 0.37
C GLU A 430 -2.86 -2.08 -0.92
N TYR A 431 -2.67 -0.75 -0.91
CA TYR A 431 -2.10 -0.02 -2.03
C TYR A 431 -0.67 -0.47 -2.37
N ALA A 432 0.21 -0.62 -1.37
CA ALA A 432 1.56 -1.12 -1.57
C ALA A 432 1.59 -2.55 -2.14
N THR A 433 0.66 -3.42 -1.70
CA THR A 433 0.53 -4.78 -2.23
C THR A 433 0.06 -4.79 -3.68
N GLU A 434 -0.94 -3.98 -4.04
CA GLU A 434 -1.39 -3.85 -5.43
C GLU A 434 -0.29 -3.25 -6.31
N ALA A 435 0.46 -2.27 -5.82
CA ALA A 435 1.59 -1.67 -6.53
C ALA A 435 2.70 -2.69 -6.82
N ARG A 436 3.04 -3.55 -5.85
CA ARG A 436 4.03 -4.62 -6.05
C ARG A 436 3.62 -5.61 -7.14
N GLU A 437 2.35 -6.03 -7.15
CA GLU A 437 1.82 -6.90 -8.22
C GLU A 437 1.86 -6.17 -9.57
N HIS A 438 1.50 -4.88 -9.59
CA HIS A 438 1.55 -4.05 -10.80
C HIS A 438 2.98 -3.88 -11.34
N HIS A 439 3.97 -3.63 -10.49
CA HIS A 439 5.38 -3.58 -10.87
C HIS A 439 5.85 -4.93 -11.45
N SER A 440 5.37 -6.03 -10.87
CA SER A 440 5.65 -7.38 -11.40
C SER A 440 5.06 -7.58 -12.80
N ASP A 441 3.84 -7.09 -13.04
CA ASP A 441 3.21 -7.11 -14.37
C ASP A 441 3.99 -6.24 -15.37
N ILE A 442 4.40 -5.03 -14.97
CA ILE A 442 5.21 -4.11 -15.78
C ILE A 442 6.52 -4.79 -16.23
N ASP A 443 7.26 -5.37 -15.30
CA ASP A 443 8.53 -6.04 -15.60
C ASP A 443 8.35 -7.29 -16.46
N TYR A 444 7.31 -8.07 -16.19
CA TYR A 444 6.97 -9.22 -17.00
C TYR A 444 6.66 -8.81 -18.44
N LEU A 445 5.75 -7.85 -18.64
CA LEU A 445 5.30 -7.44 -19.97
C LEU A 445 6.38 -6.72 -20.78
N ALA A 446 7.27 -5.97 -20.14
CA ALA A 446 8.40 -5.32 -20.80
C ALA A 446 9.45 -6.32 -21.34
N THR A 447 9.50 -7.54 -20.79
CA THR A 447 10.51 -8.55 -21.14
C THR A 447 9.98 -9.65 -22.06
N GLN A 448 8.67 -9.88 -22.08
CA GLN A 448 8.04 -10.90 -22.93
C GLN A 448 7.77 -10.41 -24.36
N ASP A 449 7.92 -11.31 -25.33
CA ASP A 449 7.42 -11.08 -26.68
C ASP A 449 5.92 -11.42 -26.73
N LEU A 450 5.08 -10.39 -26.60
CA LEU A 450 3.63 -10.52 -26.75
C LEU A 450 3.25 -10.72 -28.21
N THR A 451 2.33 -11.64 -28.47
CA THR A 451 1.67 -11.71 -29.78
C THR A 451 0.85 -10.45 -30.05
N ASP A 452 0.58 -10.15 -31.32
CA ASP A 452 -0.23 -8.98 -31.70
C ASP A 452 -1.59 -9.00 -30.98
N ASP A 453 -2.26 -10.16 -30.94
CA ASP A 453 -3.56 -10.32 -30.26
C ASP A 453 -3.48 -10.11 -28.74
N GLU A 454 -2.44 -10.62 -28.07
CA GLU A 454 -2.24 -10.38 -26.62
C GLU A 454 -1.97 -8.91 -26.32
N ARG A 455 -1.17 -8.25 -27.17
CA ARG A 455 -0.83 -6.83 -27.03
C ARG A 455 -2.04 -5.94 -27.24
N GLU A 456 -2.88 -6.29 -28.22
CA GLU A 456 -4.07 -5.56 -28.62
C GLU A 456 -5.22 -5.67 -27.58
N ASN A 457 -5.31 -6.78 -26.86
CA ASN A 457 -6.34 -7.00 -25.84
C ASN A 457 -5.87 -6.66 -24.41
N LEU A 458 -4.60 -6.28 -24.24
CA LEU A 458 -4.03 -5.94 -22.93
C LEU A 458 -4.78 -4.75 -22.30
N GLY A 459 -5.22 -4.90 -21.04
CA GLY A 459 -5.97 -3.86 -20.34
C GLY A 459 -7.47 -3.84 -20.64
N VAL A 460 -7.95 -4.69 -21.56
CA VAL A 460 -9.36 -4.78 -21.95
C VAL A 460 -10.00 -5.97 -21.26
N SER A 461 -10.85 -5.69 -20.26
CA SER A 461 -11.57 -6.73 -19.49
C SER A 461 -10.65 -7.81 -18.90
N ASP A 462 -9.42 -7.43 -18.56
CA ASP A 462 -8.42 -8.26 -17.90
C ASP A 462 -8.08 -7.73 -16.50
N ASP A 463 -7.22 -8.45 -15.78
CA ASP A 463 -6.82 -8.08 -14.42
C ASP A 463 -5.91 -6.84 -14.39
N ILE A 464 -5.15 -6.57 -15.46
CA ILE A 464 -4.25 -5.41 -15.53
C ILE A 464 -5.07 -4.12 -15.60
N GLY A 465 -6.07 -4.06 -16.48
CA GLY A 465 -6.99 -2.92 -16.56
C GLY A 465 -7.73 -2.71 -15.24
N ALA A 466 -8.27 -3.77 -14.66
CA ALA A 466 -8.97 -3.70 -13.38
C ALA A 466 -8.05 -3.29 -12.21
N ARG A 467 -6.77 -3.68 -12.23
CA ARG A 467 -5.77 -3.29 -11.23
C ARG A 467 -5.45 -1.81 -11.33
N ILE A 468 -5.21 -1.29 -12.53
CA ILE A 468 -4.97 0.15 -12.72
C ILE A 468 -6.16 0.96 -12.19
N GLU A 469 -7.40 0.55 -12.46
CA GLU A 469 -8.60 1.21 -11.92
C GLU A 469 -8.65 1.19 -10.38
N ARG A 470 -8.39 0.04 -9.75
CA ARG A 470 -8.32 -0.07 -8.28
C ARG A 470 -7.21 0.79 -7.69
N MET A 471 -6.05 0.80 -8.31
CA MET A 471 -4.90 1.62 -7.89
C MET A 471 -5.23 3.12 -8.00
N THR A 472 -5.86 3.56 -9.09
CA THR A 472 -6.32 4.95 -9.23
C THR A 472 -7.27 5.35 -8.11
N ALA A 473 -8.26 4.50 -7.79
CA ALA A 473 -9.22 4.77 -6.72
C ALA A 473 -8.53 4.86 -5.35
N ALA A 474 -7.73 3.86 -5.00
CA ALA A 474 -7.01 3.81 -3.72
C ALA A 474 -6.05 5.01 -3.56
N ARG A 475 -5.28 5.33 -4.62
CA ARG A 475 -4.35 6.47 -4.62
C ARG A 475 -5.09 7.80 -4.42
N THR A 476 -6.21 7.98 -5.13
CA THR A 476 -7.03 9.20 -5.02
C THR A 476 -7.59 9.35 -3.61
N GLU A 477 -8.12 8.27 -3.02
CA GLU A 477 -8.66 8.28 -1.67
C GLU A 477 -7.59 8.59 -0.61
N LEU A 478 -6.40 7.99 -0.74
CA LEU A 478 -5.27 8.26 0.16
C LEU A 478 -4.79 9.72 0.08
N LEU A 479 -4.68 10.29 -1.13
CA LEU A 479 -4.29 11.69 -1.32
C LEU A 479 -5.38 12.67 -0.89
N ASP A 480 -6.65 12.36 -1.12
CA ASP A 480 -7.76 13.15 -0.60
C ASP A 480 -7.71 13.15 0.93
N THR A 481 -7.51 11.98 1.55
CA THR A 481 -7.34 11.87 3.00
C THR A 481 -6.17 12.73 3.50
N ALA A 482 -5.02 12.66 2.85
CA ALA A 482 -3.85 13.46 3.20
C ALA A 482 -4.15 14.97 3.13
N THR A 483 -4.99 15.43 2.20
CA THR A 483 -5.20 16.86 1.94
C THR A 483 -6.43 17.44 2.65
N THR A 484 -7.52 16.67 2.78
CA THR A 484 -8.83 17.17 3.22
C THR A 484 -9.22 16.74 4.63
N SER A 485 -8.73 15.58 5.09
CA SER A 485 -9.19 15.02 6.37
C SER A 485 -8.68 15.83 7.55
N LYS A 486 -9.48 15.95 8.62
CA LYS A 486 -9.10 16.55 9.90
C LYS A 486 -8.33 15.55 10.76
N GLY A 487 -7.62 16.05 11.77
CA GLY A 487 -6.94 15.22 12.77
C GLY A 487 -5.52 14.79 12.40
N LEU A 488 -5.11 14.88 11.13
CA LEU A 488 -3.72 14.70 10.71
C LEU A 488 -2.93 16.01 10.82
N THR A 489 -1.73 15.92 11.38
CA THR A 489 -0.74 17.02 11.46
C THR A 489 -0.13 17.29 10.09
N ALA A 490 0.49 18.47 9.90
CA ALA A 490 1.21 18.77 8.66
C ALA A 490 2.29 17.72 8.36
N ALA A 491 3.03 17.30 9.40
CA ALA A 491 4.03 16.24 9.30
C ALA A 491 3.44 14.92 8.77
N GLU A 492 2.32 14.45 9.34
CA GLU A 492 1.68 13.19 8.92
C GLU A 492 1.17 13.24 7.47
N ARG A 493 0.60 14.39 7.05
CA ARG A 493 0.10 14.56 5.66
C ARG A 493 1.23 14.49 4.64
N HIS A 494 2.32 15.19 4.93
CA HIS A 494 3.49 15.20 4.07
C HIS A 494 4.16 13.83 4.05
N HIS A 495 4.27 13.17 5.20
CA HIS A 495 4.83 11.82 5.29
C HIS A 495 3.98 10.81 4.48
N LEU A 496 2.65 10.81 4.64
CA LEU A 496 1.74 9.98 3.84
C LEU A 496 1.90 10.24 2.33
N THR A 497 1.92 11.51 1.93
CA THR A 497 2.10 11.88 0.51
C THR A 497 3.45 11.42 -0.05
N ALA A 498 4.51 11.52 0.75
CA ALA A 498 5.84 11.06 0.37
C ALA A 498 5.88 9.52 0.24
N VAL A 499 5.26 8.78 1.15
CA VAL A 499 5.21 7.31 1.09
C VAL A 499 4.40 6.82 -0.11
N ILE A 500 3.27 7.45 -0.44
CA ILE A 500 2.52 7.16 -1.66
C ILE A 500 3.41 7.36 -2.89
N ARG A 501 4.18 8.45 -2.94
CA ARG A 501 5.13 8.69 -4.03
C ARG A 501 6.28 7.67 -4.06
N ASP A 502 6.75 7.20 -2.91
CA ASP A 502 7.81 6.20 -2.84
C ASP A 502 7.32 4.82 -3.31
N ILE A 503 6.05 4.48 -3.02
CA ILE A 503 5.36 3.33 -3.59
C ILE A 503 5.22 3.50 -5.11
N ASP A 504 4.74 4.66 -5.57
CA ASP A 504 4.60 4.98 -7.00
C ASP A 504 5.95 4.79 -7.71
N THR A 505 7.03 5.36 -7.20
CA THR A 505 8.36 5.31 -7.85
C THR A 505 9.03 3.94 -7.78
N GLY A 506 8.47 2.99 -7.03
CA GLY A 506 9.11 1.71 -6.75
C GLY A 506 10.32 1.83 -5.82
N THR A 507 10.42 2.92 -5.06
CA THR A 507 11.36 3.02 -3.93
C THR A 507 10.92 2.07 -2.81
N ILE A 508 9.60 2.00 -2.57
CA ILE A 508 8.96 1.00 -1.71
C ILE A 508 8.28 -0.02 -2.62
N ASN A 509 8.79 -1.25 -2.63
CA ASN A 509 8.28 -2.36 -3.45
C ASN A 509 7.60 -3.46 -2.62
N SER A 510 7.63 -3.38 -1.30
CA SER A 510 7.02 -4.37 -0.42
C SER A 510 6.44 -3.73 0.84
N GLU A 511 5.46 -4.38 1.44
CA GLU A 511 4.89 -3.96 2.73
C GLU A 511 5.95 -3.88 3.84
N SER A 512 7.00 -4.70 3.76
CA SER A 512 8.12 -4.67 4.72
C SER A 512 9.02 -3.45 4.60
N GLU A 513 8.94 -2.73 3.48
CA GLU A 513 9.69 -1.48 3.24
C GLU A 513 8.86 -0.23 3.57
N LEU A 514 7.60 -0.39 4.01
CA LEU A 514 6.83 0.73 4.53
C LEU A 514 7.48 1.28 5.80
N PRO A 515 7.35 2.60 6.07
CA PRO A 515 7.88 3.20 7.28
C PRO A 515 7.39 2.50 8.54
N GLU A 516 8.31 2.26 9.47
CA GLU A 516 7.99 1.62 10.75
C GLU A 516 6.98 2.47 11.55
N LEU A 517 7.16 3.79 11.52
CA LEU A 517 6.33 4.76 12.21
C LEU A 517 5.61 5.65 11.20
N MET A 518 4.37 5.28 10.82
CA MET A 518 3.56 6.13 9.93
C MET A 518 2.91 7.32 10.64
N TRP A 519 2.55 7.19 11.92
CA TRP A 519 1.82 8.23 12.64
C TRP A 519 2.57 8.64 13.91
N VAL A 520 2.53 9.93 14.22
CA VAL A 520 3.28 10.53 15.34
C VAL A 520 2.47 10.67 16.62
N ASP A 521 1.28 10.08 16.67
CA ASP A 521 0.50 9.99 17.89
C ASP A 521 1.13 8.98 18.88
N GLU A 522 0.84 9.17 20.17
CA GLU A 522 1.47 8.38 21.23
C GLU A 522 1.05 6.91 21.21
N ARG A 523 -0.13 6.56 20.68
CA ARG A 523 -0.56 5.16 20.54
C ARG A 523 0.22 4.46 19.44
N SER A 524 0.39 5.10 18.29
CA SER A 524 1.18 4.56 17.17
C SER A 524 2.65 4.41 17.54
N LYS A 525 3.23 5.41 18.24
CA LYS A 525 4.59 5.31 18.79
C LYS A 525 4.73 4.14 19.78
N ALA A 526 3.77 3.98 20.69
CA ALA A 526 3.77 2.88 21.64
C ALA A 526 3.66 1.51 20.95
N ALA A 527 2.84 1.39 19.90
CA ALA A 527 2.71 0.17 19.12
C ALA A 527 4.00 -0.19 18.37
N VAL A 528 4.72 0.80 17.85
CA VAL A 528 6.04 0.60 17.24
C VAL A 528 7.07 0.16 18.28
N ASP A 529 7.15 0.85 19.42
CA ASP A 529 8.07 0.51 20.50
C ASP A 529 7.79 -0.88 21.11
N GLU A 530 6.51 -1.27 21.17
CA GLU A 530 6.09 -2.62 21.51
C GLU A 530 6.58 -3.64 20.47
N LYS A 531 6.48 -3.32 19.17
CA LYS A 531 7.01 -4.17 18.11
C LYS A 531 8.54 -4.35 18.21
N ARG A 532 9.28 -3.29 18.56
CA ARG A 532 10.74 -3.36 18.80
C ARG A 532 11.06 -4.28 19.98
N SER A 533 10.18 -4.34 20.97
CA SER A 533 10.32 -5.24 22.12
C SER A 533 10.19 -6.73 21.75
N TYR A 534 9.69 -7.09 20.56
CA TYR A 534 9.73 -8.47 20.05
C TYR A 534 11.13 -8.94 19.63
N GLU A 535 12.02 -8.01 19.28
CA GLU A 535 13.31 -8.38 18.69
C GLU A 535 14.25 -9.12 19.66
N PRO A 536 14.37 -8.74 20.95
CA PRO A 536 15.07 -9.54 21.95
C PRO A 536 14.55 -10.98 22.03
N GLY A 537 13.22 -11.19 22.07
CA GLY A 537 12.60 -12.51 22.15
C GLY A 537 12.93 -13.40 20.95
N ARG A 538 12.79 -12.86 19.74
CA ARG A 538 13.14 -13.57 18.49
C ARG A 538 14.63 -13.95 18.45
N ARG A 539 15.51 -13.04 18.90
CA ARG A 539 16.95 -13.32 19.00
C ARG A 539 17.24 -14.42 20.01
N LEU A 540 16.64 -14.38 21.19
CA LEU A 540 16.80 -15.40 22.23
C LEU A 540 16.30 -16.78 21.77
N SER A 541 15.11 -16.83 21.18
CA SER A 541 14.52 -18.07 20.62
C SER A 541 15.42 -18.71 19.56
N LYS A 542 15.97 -17.90 18.65
CA LYS A 542 16.92 -18.36 17.65
C LYS A 542 18.24 -18.82 18.29
N ALA A 543 18.79 -18.04 19.22
CA ALA A 543 20.05 -18.35 19.89
C ALA A 543 19.98 -19.67 20.67
N VAL A 544 18.95 -19.87 21.51
CA VAL A 544 18.79 -21.12 22.28
C VAL A 544 18.62 -22.32 21.36
N THR A 545 17.83 -22.18 20.28
CA THR A 545 17.59 -23.27 19.33
C THR A 545 18.88 -23.67 18.63
N GLN A 546 19.67 -22.69 18.17
CA GLN A 546 20.95 -22.92 17.50
C GLN A 546 21.99 -23.53 18.45
N GLU A 547 22.09 -23.01 19.68
CA GLU A 547 23.07 -23.47 20.65
C GLU A 547 22.77 -24.89 21.13
N VAL A 548 21.51 -25.19 21.45
CA VAL A 548 21.09 -26.55 21.82
C VAL A 548 21.28 -27.52 20.64
N THR A 549 20.95 -27.11 19.42
CA THR A 549 21.18 -27.93 18.21
C THR A 549 22.66 -28.24 18.01
N ARG A 550 23.54 -27.25 18.24
CA ARG A 550 24.99 -27.43 18.17
C ARG A 550 25.48 -28.41 19.24
N LEU A 551 25.07 -28.22 20.50
CA LEU A 551 25.44 -29.13 21.61
C LEU A 551 24.98 -30.57 21.37
N LEU A 552 23.80 -30.75 20.78
CA LEU A 552 23.29 -32.06 20.39
C LEU A 552 24.13 -32.68 19.26
N SER A 553 24.51 -31.87 18.27
CA SER A 553 25.37 -32.32 17.17
C SER A 553 26.75 -32.74 17.67
N ASP A 554 27.35 -31.95 18.58
CA ASP A 554 28.63 -32.26 19.23
C ASP A 554 28.55 -33.56 20.06
N ALA A 555 27.37 -33.87 20.61
CA ALA A 555 27.08 -35.12 21.31
C ALA A 555 26.69 -36.29 20.38
N GLY A 556 26.76 -36.11 19.05
CA GLY A 556 26.46 -37.15 18.06
C GLY A 556 24.97 -37.31 17.71
N VAL A 557 24.13 -36.33 18.04
CA VAL A 557 22.68 -36.35 17.77
C VAL A 557 22.33 -35.35 16.68
N ASP A 558 21.92 -35.86 15.51
CA ASP A 558 21.45 -35.04 14.39
C ASP A 558 19.93 -34.83 14.45
N LEU A 559 19.50 -33.59 14.72
CA LEU A 559 18.08 -33.23 14.80
C LEU A 559 17.32 -33.32 13.46
N SER A 560 18.01 -33.34 12.33
CA SER A 560 17.37 -33.50 11.01
C SER A 560 16.94 -34.94 10.75
N HIS A 561 17.48 -35.90 11.53
CA HIS A 561 17.12 -37.30 11.41
C HIS A 561 15.66 -37.53 11.83
N ARG A 562 14.92 -38.31 11.03
CA ARG A 562 13.48 -38.57 11.26
C ARG A 562 13.14 -39.11 12.65
N ASP A 563 14.06 -39.87 13.24
CA ASP A 563 13.88 -40.50 14.56
C ASP A 563 13.98 -39.48 15.72
N HIS A 564 14.54 -38.29 15.45
CA HIS A 564 14.70 -37.20 16.43
C HIS A 564 13.63 -36.10 16.30
N GLY A 565 12.58 -36.32 15.50
CA GLY A 565 11.53 -35.31 15.29
C GLY A 565 10.89 -34.78 16.59
N LYS A 566 10.65 -35.65 17.58
CA LYS A 566 10.12 -35.24 18.89
C LYS A 566 11.09 -34.34 19.68
N LEU A 567 12.38 -34.61 19.57
CA LEU A 567 13.42 -33.81 20.20
C LEU A 567 13.53 -32.46 19.51
N ALA A 568 13.55 -32.42 18.17
CA ALA A 568 13.55 -31.20 17.38
C ALA A 568 12.34 -30.31 17.71
N SER A 569 11.14 -30.89 17.79
CA SER A 569 9.93 -30.16 18.22
C SER A 569 10.03 -29.63 19.65
N SER A 570 10.70 -30.36 20.55
CA SER A 570 10.87 -29.92 21.94
C SER A 570 11.84 -28.74 22.05
N VAL A 571 12.93 -28.75 21.28
CA VAL A 571 13.87 -27.62 21.21
C VAL A 571 13.18 -26.38 20.65
N SER A 572 12.45 -26.52 19.54
CA SER A 572 11.66 -25.43 18.96
C SER A 572 10.60 -24.90 19.91
N ALA A 573 9.91 -25.78 20.65
CA ALA A 573 8.93 -25.39 21.65
C ALA A 573 9.55 -24.60 22.82
N ILE A 574 10.78 -24.92 23.24
CA ILE A 574 11.49 -24.11 24.24
C ILE A 574 11.75 -22.70 23.69
N GLY A 575 12.30 -22.60 22.48
CA GLY A 575 12.55 -21.29 21.84
C GLY A 575 11.29 -20.42 21.76
N SER A 576 10.17 -21.01 21.32
CA SER A 576 8.87 -20.32 21.24
C SER A 576 8.37 -19.84 22.61
N THR A 577 8.56 -20.59 23.70
CA THR A 577 8.15 -20.11 25.03
C THR A 577 9.07 -19.01 25.55
N LEU A 578 10.37 -19.11 25.29
CA LEU A 578 11.32 -18.05 25.66
C LEU A 578 11.02 -16.74 24.92
N ASP A 579 10.61 -16.81 23.65
CA ASP A 579 10.14 -15.66 22.89
C ASP A 579 8.93 -14.98 23.57
N SER A 580 7.92 -15.78 23.93
CA SER A 580 6.72 -15.29 24.64
C SER A 580 7.04 -14.66 25.99
N VAL A 581 7.90 -15.30 26.79
CA VAL A 581 8.36 -14.77 28.08
C VAL A 581 9.14 -13.47 27.90
N ALA A 582 10.01 -13.37 26.88
CA ALA A 582 10.79 -12.17 26.59
C ALA A 582 9.94 -10.97 26.16
N TYR A 583 8.71 -11.19 25.70
CA TYR A 583 7.75 -10.14 25.40
C TYR A 583 6.91 -9.71 26.62
N GLY A 584 7.10 -10.36 27.78
CA GLY A 584 6.34 -10.08 28.99
C GLY A 584 5.08 -10.94 29.16
N GLY A 585 5.01 -12.07 28.45
CA GLY A 585 3.95 -13.06 28.60
C GLY A 585 2.96 -13.11 27.43
N SER A 586 2.35 -14.26 27.24
CA SER A 586 1.26 -14.48 26.29
C SER A 586 -0.05 -13.83 26.77
N LEU A 587 -1.10 -13.98 25.98
CA LEU A 587 -2.47 -13.58 26.36
C LEU A 587 -2.95 -14.23 27.67
N LEU A 588 -2.36 -15.37 28.07
CA LEU A 588 -2.68 -16.08 29.30
C LEU A 588 -1.87 -15.58 30.51
N GLY A 589 -0.96 -14.63 30.29
CA GLY A 589 -0.13 -14.00 31.31
C GLY A 589 1.21 -14.71 31.53
N LEU A 590 2.12 -13.98 32.18
CA LEU A 590 3.50 -14.42 32.43
C LEU A 590 3.60 -15.70 33.27
N ASP A 591 2.69 -15.89 34.24
CA ASP A 591 2.70 -17.09 35.08
C ASP A 591 2.31 -18.35 34.31
N SER A 592 1.35 -18.23 33.37
CA SER A 592 0.99 -19.33 32.47
C SER A 592 2.17 -19.74 31.58
N ASP A 593 2.89 -18.75 31.03
CA ASP A 593 4.08 -19.00 30.19
C ASP A 593 5.22 -19.66 30.98
N ARG A 594 5.39 -19.28 32.26
CA ARG A 594 6.37 -19.91 33.16
C ARG A 594 6.02 -21.37 33.44
N GLU A 595 4.77 -21.67 33.72
CA GLU A 595 4.30 -23.06 33.91
C GLU A 595 4.47 -23.89 32.64
N GLU A 596 4.17 -23.30 31.49
CA GLU A 596 4.37 -23.93 30.19
C GLU A 596 5.85 -24.20 29.91
N PHE A 597 6.74 -23.25 30.20
CA PHE A 597 8.18 -23.44 30.08
C PHE A 597 8.67 -24.62 30.92
N LEU A 598 8.26 -24.70 32.20
CA LEU A 598 8.66 -25.80 33.08
C LEU A 598 8.18 -27.16 32.55
N THR A 599 6.97 -27.19 31.98
CA THR A 599 6.40 -28.38 31.35
C THR A 599 7.21 -28.79 30.11
N ARG A 600 7.49 -27.84 29.20
CA ARG A 600 8.26 -28.07 27.98
C ARG A 600 9.71 -28.47 28.30
N ARG A 601 10.32 -27.87 29.32
CA ARG A 601 11.67 -28.23 29.81
C ARG A 601 11.71 -29.67 30.34
N THR A 602 10.68 -30.09 31.07
CA THR A 602 10.56 -31.47 31.55
C THR A 602 10.45 -32.46 30.39
N ARG A 603 9.64 -32.15 29.38
CA ARG A 603 9.52 -32.95 28.14
C ARG A 603 10.83 -33.03 27.36
N LEU A 604 11.54 -31.90 27.21
CA LEU A 604 12.87 -31.89 26.61
C LEU A 604 13.82 -32.85 27.37
N GLY A 605 13.83 -32.78 28.69
CA GLY A 605 14.62 -33.69 29.52
C GLY A 605 14.22 -35.16 29.44
N GLN A 606 12.99 -35.49 29.04
CA GLN A 606 12.57 -36.86 28.74
C GLN A 606 13.11 -37.30 27.38
N HIS A 607 12.89 -36.51 26.33
CA HIS A 607 13.37 -36.84 24.99
C HIS A 607 14.90 -36.93 24.89
N LEU A 608 15.65 -36.10 25.65
CA LEU A 608 17.11 -36.21 25.74
C LEU A 608 17.58 -37.55 26.33
N ARG A 609 16.81 -38.13 27.27
CA ARG A 609 17.12 -39.45 27.85
C ARG A 609 16.90 -40.58 26.85
N ASP A 610 15.89 -40.44 26.00
CA ASP A 610 15.58 -41.43 24.97
C ASP A 610 16.70 -41.52 23.91
N THR A 611 17.43 -40.42 23.67
CA THR A 611 18.56 -40.34 22.73
C THR A 611 19.90 -40.87 23.26
N ARG A 612 19.97 -41.40 24.49
CA ARG A 612 21.19 -41.95 25.13
C ARG A 612 22.41 -41.01 25.15
N ILE A 613 22.18 -39.70 25.20
CA ILE A 613 23.22 -38.69 25.35
C ILE A 613 23.87 -38.81 26.74
N GLY A 614 25.17 -38.52 26.83
CA GLY A 614 25.90 -38.54 28.10
C GLY A 614 25.36 -37.53 29.14
N PRO A 615 25.48 -37.83 30.45
CA PRO A 615 24.94 -36.99 31.53
C PRO A 615 25.57 -35.59 31.57
N GLU A 616 26.83 -35.44 31.17
CA GLU A 616 27.52 -34.14 31.08
C GLU A 616 26.87 -33.23 30.02
N ALA A 617 26.69 -33.73 28.79
CA ALA A 617 26.04 -32.98 27.72
C ALA A 617 24.58 -32.64 28.06
N MET A 618 23.84 -33.55 28.73
CA MET A 618 22.50 -33.24 29.23
C MET A 618 22.49 -32.11 30.27
N THR A 619 23.53 -32.03 31.11
CA THR A 619 23.67 -30.97 32.12
C THR A 619 23.97 -29.64 31.45
N THR A 620 24.91 -29.61 30.50
CA THR A 620 25.24 -28.41 29.72
C THR A 620 24.02 -27.88 28.96
N ILE A 621 23.24 -28.75 28.30
CA ILE A 621 22.02 -28.32 27.58
C ILE A 621 21.00 -27.69 28.55
N ARG A 622 20.83 -28.25 29.75
CA ARG A 622 19.94 -27.68 30.77
C ARG A 622 20.43 -26.31 31.24
N GLU A 623 21.72 -26.18 31.53
CA GLU A 623 22.31 -24.90 31.97
C GLU A 623 22.16 -23.81 30.91
N VAL A 624 22.34 -24.15 29.62
CA VAL A 624 22.08 -23.23 28.50
C VAL A 624 20.62 -22.81 28.45
N VAL A 625 19.69 -23.77 28.49
CA VAL A 625 18.24 -23.48 28.45
C VAL A 625 17.81 -22.62 29.65
N ASP A 626 18.28 -22.93 30.86
CA ASP A 626 17.98 -22.15 32.06
C ASP A 626 18.65 -20.77 32.03
N GLY A 627 19.81 -20.63 31.37
CA GLY A 627 20.47 -19.35 31.09
C GLY A 627 19.63 -18.44 30.22
N HIS A 628 19.26 -18.92 29.03
CA HIS A 628 18.38 -18.18 28.11
C HIS A 628 17.00 -17.88 28.73
N ALA A 629 16.51 -18.75 29.63
CA ALA A 629 15.26 -18.48 30.36
C ALA A 629 15.37 -17.29 31.33
N ARG A 630 16.53 -17.10 31.98
CA ARG A 630 16.78 -15.91 32.81
C ARG A 630 16.84 -14.65 31.96
N ASP A 631 17.53 -14.70 30.83
CA ASP A 631 17.65 -13.57 29.90
C ASP A 631 16.28 -13.19 29.32
N ALA A 632 15.47 -14.18 28.95
CA ALA A 632 14.08 -13.97 28.54
C ALA A 632 13.24 -13.32 29.66
N GLY A 633 13.38 -13.78 30.91
CA GLY A 633 12.69 -13.17 32.04
C GLY A 633 13.05 -11.70 32.27
N GLN A 634 14.33 -11.34 32.10
CA GLN A 634 14.79 -9.95 32.19
C GLN A 634 14.25 -9.08 31.05
N ALA A 635 14.29 -9.58 29.81
CA ALA A 635 13.71 -8.89 28.66
C ALA A 635 12.20 -8.67 28.82
N GLY A 636 11.48 -9.70 29.28
CA GLY A 636 10.05 -9.62 29.52
C GLY A 636 9.67 -8.60 30.59
N GLN A 637 10.42 -8.54 31.68
CA GLN A 637 10.23 -7.53 32.72
C GLN A 637 10.44 -6.11 32.17
N ALA A 638 11.51 -5.90 31.40
CA ALA A 638 11.78 -4.61 30.76
C ALA A 638 10.66 -4.21 29.77
N ALA A 639 10.11 -5.17 29.02
CA ALA A 639 8.98 -4.92 28.11
C ALA A 639 7.69 -4.53 28.87
N ILE A 640 7.38 -5.20 29.99
CA ILE A 640 6.24 -4.86 30.85
C ILE A 640 6.40 -3.46 31.43
N GLU A 641 7.57 -3.15 32.00
CA GLU A 641 7.87 -1.82 32.56
C GLU A 641 7.77 -0.74 31.49
N ARG A 642 8.25 -1.01 30.29
CA ARG A 642 8.19 -0.08 29.17
C ARG A 642 6.76 0.19 28.70
N ARG A 643 5.89 -0.83 28.62
CA ARG A 643 4.45 -0.64 28.38
C ARG A 643 3.78 0.18 29.48
N GLY A 644 4.15 -0.06 30.74
CA GLY A 644 3.67 0.73 31.88
C GLY A 644 3.99 2.22 31.72
N ARG A 645 5.24 2.55 31.37
CA ARG A 645 5.66 3.93 31.11
C ARG A 645 4.88 4.61 29.99
N TRP A 646 4.55 3.89 28.92
CA TRP A 646 3.68 4.42 27.86
C TRP A 646 2.28 4.78 28.37
N LYS A 647 1.67 3.89 29.18
CA LYS A 647 0.35 4.15 29.78
C LYS A 647 0.37 5.37 30.71
N ASP A 648 1.39 5.46 31.55
CA ASP A 648 1.60 6.59 32.46
C ASP A 648 1.81 7.90 31.68
N ARG A 649 2.60 7.86 30.62
CA ARG A 649 2.86 9.01 29.75
C ARG A 649 1.59 9.52 29.07
N ILE A 650 0.80 8.64 28.46
CA ILE A 650 -0.47 9.03 27.80
C ILE A 650 -1.44 9.65 28.82
N THR A 651 -1.52 9.07 30.03
CA THR A 651 -2.36 9.59 31.12
C THR A 651 -1.87 10.96 31.59
N ALA A 652 -0.55 11.15 31.74
CA ALA A 652 0.04 12.43 32.13
C ALA A 652 -0.22 13.54 31.10
N ILE A 653 -0.18 13.22 29.81
CA ILE A 653 -0.49 14.16 28.72
C ILE A 653 -1.95 14.60 28.80
N ALA A 654 -2.89 13.65 28.95
CA ALA A 654 -4.31 13.96 29.08
C ALA A 654 -4.59 14.83 30.32
N ALA A 655 -4.01 14.49 31.47
CA ALA A 655 -4.15 15.26 32.70
C ALA A 655 -3.61 16.70 32.57
N ALA A 656 -2.42 16.87 31.99
CA ALA A 656 -1.82 18.19 31.77
C ALA A 656 -2.67 19.06 30.83
N ARG A 657 -3.26 18.46 29.79
CA ARG A 657 -4.21 19.15 28.90
C ARG A 657 -5.44 19.62 29.66
N ASP A 658 -6.06 18.74 30.44
CA ASP A 658 -7.31 19.04 31.15
C ASP A 658 -7.09 20.11 32.22
N ASP A 659 -5.95 20.07 32.92
CA ASP A 659 -5.51 21.12 33.84
C ASP A 659 -5.34 22.47 33.12
N ALA A 660 -4.73 22.49 31.93
CA ALA A 660 -4.56 23.72 31.15
C ALA A 660 -5.90 24.28 30.64
N ILE A 661 -6.88 23.42 30.32
CA ILE A 661 -8.24 23.83 29.99
C ILE A 661 -8.91 24.44 31.22
N ALA A 662 -8.85 23.77 32.37
CA ALA A 662 -9.42 24.23 33.63
C ALA A 662 -8.83 25.59 34.07
N GLN A 663 -7.51 25.76 33.96
CA GLN A 663 -6.84 27.03 34.26
C GLN A 663 -7.31 28.17 33.34
N ARG A 664 -7.47 27.92 32.03
CA ARG A 664 -8.01 28.92 31.09
C ARG A 664 -9.45 29.30 31.39
N GLN A 665 -10.29 28.32 31.75
CA GLN A 665 -11.67 28.56 32.15
C GLN A 665 -11.74 29.35 33.46
N ALA A 666 -10.92 29.00 34.45
CA ALA A 666 -10.82 29.72 35.73
C ALA A 666 -10.32 31.16 35.54
N ALA A 667 -9.32 31.37 34.68
CA ALA A 667 -8.86 32.71 34.31
C ALA A 667 -10.01 33.52 33.68
N THR A 668 -10.71 32.96 32.70
CA THR A 668 -11.84 33.62 32.03
C THR A 668 -12.97 33.97 33.02
N ALA A 669 -13.31 33.05 33.94
CA ALA A 669 -14.31 33.26 34.98
C ALA A 669 -13.87 34.33 36.01
N GLY A 670 -12.58 34.41 36.34
CA GLY A 670 -12.02 35.45 37.20
C GLY A 670 -12.06 36.86 36.60
N HIS A 671 -12.16 36.98 35.27
CA HIS A 671 -12.31 38.26 34.55
C HIS A 671 -13.79 38.66 34.35
N SER A 672 -14.75 37.80 34.68
CA SER A 672 -16.18 38.11 34.66
C SER A 672 -16.61 38.89 35.93
N THR A 673 -16.55 40.22 35.82
CA THR A 673 -17.36 41.24 36.53
C THR A 673 -17.88 40.92 37.93
N ARG A 674 -17.22 41.45 38.98
CA ARG A 674 -17.93 41.87 40.21
C ARG A 674 -18.84 43.06 39.86
N PRO A 675 -20.16 43.03 40.12
CA PRO A 675 -20.96 44.23 40.00
C PRO A 675 -20.55 45.18 41.12
N ARG A 676 -19.90 46.30 40.76
CA ARG A 676 -19.71 47.43 41.67
C ARG A 676 -21.09 48.01 41.98
N ALA A 677 -21.67 47.60 43.10
CA ALA A 677 -22.79 48.30 43.71
C ALA A 677 -22.30 49.70 44.10
N CYS A 678 -22.64 50.70 43.28
CA CYS A 678 -22.48 52.10 43.60
C CYS A 678 -23.55 52.46 44.64
N THR A 679 -23.19 52.43 45.93
CA THR A 679 -23.93 53.15 46.96
C THR A 679 -23.29 54.52 47.14
N THR A 680 -24.03 55.54 46.74
CA THR A 680 -23.74 56.95 47.00
C THR A 680 -23.82 57.25 48.50
N SER A 681 -22.79 57.88 49.06
CA SER A 681 -22.91 58.72 50.26
C SER A 681 -21.80 59.79 50.30
N PRO A 682 -22.07 60.94 50.93
CA PRO A 682 -21.60 62.23 50.45
C PRO A 682 -20.24 62.64 51.01
N ALA A 683 -19.61 63.58 50.29
CA ALA A 683 -18.34 64.22 50.61
C ALA A 683 -18.32 64.90 51.98
N ILE A 684 -17.11 64.97 52.58
CA ILE A 684 -16.51 66.05 53.42
C ILE A 684 -15.22 65.45 54.04
N THR A 685 -13.99 65.77 53.61
CA THR A 685 -13.12 66.93 53.96
C THR A 685 -12.01 66.51 54.94
N THR A 686 -10.74 66.69 54.52
CA THR A 686 -9.46 66.94 55.26
C THR A 686 -9.29 66.37 56.69
N GLN A 687 -8.14 65.86 57.13
CA GLN A 687 -6.86 66.57 57.30
C GLN A 687 -5.80 65.63 57.93
N ALA A 688 -4.55 66.09 57.94
CA ALA A 688 -3.30 65.42 58.28
C ALA A 688 -3.12 64.90 59.73
N THR A 689 -2.21 63.93 59.92
CA THR A 689 -1.02 63.98 60.79
C THR A 689 -0.35 62.59 60.91
N GLY A 690 0.99 62.50 60.77
CA GLY A 690 1.79 61.30 61.11
C GLY A 690 2.22 61.32 62.59
N PRO A 691 3.36 60.72 62.98
CA PRO A 691 3.95 59.41 62.63
C PRO A 691 4.28 58.58 63.92
N THR A 692 4.47 57.25 63.85
CA THR A 692 5.32 56.52 64.84
C THR A 692 5.66 55.08 64.41
N ARG A 693 6.90 54.69 64.75
CA ARG A 693 7.61 53.42 64.49
C ARG A 693 7.23 52.32 65.55
N PRO A 694 7.75 51.07 65.50
CA PRO A 694 7.02 49.84 65.78
C PRO A 694 7.44 49.17 67.11
N PRO A 695 7.01 47.91 67.36
CA PRO A 695 7.87 46.98 68.08
C PRO A 695 8.08 45.63 67.37
N ARG A 696 9.31 45.13 67.56
CA ARG A 696 9.81 43.75 67.39
C ARG A 696 9.02 42.76 68.27
N ILE A 697 9.05 41.46 67.95
CA ILE A 697 9.62 40.38 68.80
C ILE A 697 9.48 38.97 68.16
N ARG A 698 10.66 38.33 68.06
CA ARG A 698 11.11 36.91 68.21
C ARG A 698 10.50 35.71 67.46
N HIS A 699 11.42 35.06 66.74
CA HIS A 699 11.54 33.62 66.48
C HIS A 699 11.70 32.76 67.75
N LEU A 700 11.23 31.51 67.67
CA LEU A 700 11.74 30.37 68.44
C LEU A 700 11.97 29.19 67.47
N HIS A 701 13.19 28.64 67.51
CA HIS A 701 13.60 27.36 66.93
C HIS A 701 13.26 26.20 67.89
N GLY A 702 13.19 24.98 67.36
CA GLY A 702 13.30 23.74 68.13
C GLY A 702 13.17 22.49 67.25
N GLU A 703 14.30 21.83 66.99
CA GLU A 703 14.43 20.48 66.41
C GLU A 703 13.98 19.40 67.41
N GLU A 704 13.51 18.24 66.92
CA GLU A 704 13.82 16.95 67.57
C GLU A 704 13.68 15.76 66.60
N ILE A 705 14.63 14.84 66.73
CA ILE A 705 14.87 13.63 65.95
C ILE A 705 14.27 12.42 66.67
N GLY A 706 13.71 11.46 65.94
CA GLY A 706 13.89 10.02 66.21
C GLY A 706 12.72 9.22 66.79
N ARG A 707 12.13 8.37 65.95
CA ARG A 707 12.13 6.90 66.09
C ARG A 707 11.81 6.21 64.77
#